data_AF-A0A2H0C2L6-F1
#
_entry.id   AF-A0A2H0C2L6-F1
#
_cell.length_a   1.000
_cell.length_b   1.000
_cell.length_c   1.000
_cell.angle_alpha   90.00
_cell.angle_beta   90.00
_cell.angle_gamma   90.00
#
_symmetry.space_group_name_H-M   'P 1'
#
loop_
_entity.id
_entity.type
_entity.pdbx_description
1 polymer ?
#
loop_
_entity_poly.entity_id
_entity_poly.type
_entity_poly.pdbx_seq_one_letter_code
_entity_poly.pdbx_strand_id
1 'polypeptide(L)'
;MTTSNKTQSPKEILLGTEESEIKKINLIEVQKDSWNRFLTRDLKETLQDFFPIDDYSGKKFTLYFENLTIGEPHFPLPLCQQKKLTYETPVYARLNLVNKKTGTQKKQDVYVFNLPKMTNKGTFIVNGIERAIISQIARSPGVYFTAQIDKSTGQTLYNAEIRPYIGAWLDLTINKNGLLEMKINKKRKFLASVLLKVFKGQSNNQLLEEFADIDKDLLEKYIIPTFKKDRSKNEDEAVLEFYRKVKPGEPLVLENAYETLNSLLFNPRKYTMMAVGRYKINKKLDLNLEIKKENLVLTKQDIISTIKYLVNLTKGRGEFDNIDHLGNRRLRTVGELISMYGIRIGMLRTEKEIKERMSLVANDINPTPAQIVNSKPVIMAINSFYRTSQLSTIVDQTNPLSELDNMRRVTVGGPGGIEKERASFSIRDISSSQYGRICPIRSPEGPNIGVVIYLALYSRVNKYGLLETPYKKVLKEKINGKIRIKITDEIVYLQADDEEKFYITSSSNLEIDNKGYLIADSLVARHEGEIIEINTEKINYIDISPRQVLGASATLIPFLQNDDASRALMGTHMQCQAVPLVKPQAPLVGTNMEKTISKALNRTIIAPEDGIISFIDANKVILNGKSGKKYNFELERFRKTNKDLCFDQHPKVSPEQKVKKNDLLVDGPATDNGKLALGKNLVIAYTSLDGLGYEDGFVISERLIKDDVFTSISSEEFIADLVDTKLGPEELTRDIPNVREEILQNLDKEGLVVLGTAVKGGDVLIGKVAPKGEKELTAEERLLRAIFGEKAKDVKDTSLRIPYGKRGVVVNIETIDSKKDPNELEPSIIKRILVNTSQIRKIAIGDKLAGRHGNKGVISKILPEYDMPYLSDGTPVDVILSPLSVLSRMNLGQFFEALLGIIAYKNNLNINAPVFEKIKEDFIINELKKLHWPLDGKVTLYDGKSSQPFDRKILVGNGYIMKLIHMVEDKFHTRSVGPYSLVTQQPLGGKSQMGGQRFGEMEVWALESHRVPTVLQEMLTIKSDDVRGRTKAFESIIKGLEIPQSNVPESFHVLLKELNALGLSIDYIK
;
A
#
# COMPACT_ATOMS: atom_id res chain seq x y z
N MET A 1 -4.59 24.57 33.44
CA MET A 1 -4.20 25.97 33.73
C MET A 1 -4.26 26.81 32.45
N THR A 2 -5.25 27.69 32.37
CA THR A 2 -5.45 28.68 31.31
C THR A 2 -5.16 30.06 31.88
N THR A 3 -3.94 30.57 31.66
CA THR A 3 -3.66 32.00 31.78
C THR A 3 -3.23 32.51 30.43
N SER A 4 -4.03 33.46 29.95
CA SER A 4 -3.89 34.18 28.70
C SER A 4 -2.59 34.99 28.68
N ASN A 5 -1.54 34.43 28.06
CA ASN A 5 -0.50 35.25 27.46
C ASN A 5 -0.79 35.31 25.95
N LYS A 6 -1.39 36.42 25.49
CA LYS A 6 -1.12 36.88 24.13
C LYS A 6 0.37 37.24 24.12
N THR A 7 1.26 36.46 23.48
CA THR A 7 2.58 36.96 22.98
C THR A 7 3.49 35.86 22.43
N GLN A 8 3.83 36.02 21.14
CA GLN A 8 4.90 35.37 20.37
C GLN A 8 4.77 33.86 20.08
N SER A 9 4.79 33.53 18.79
CA SER A 9 4.99 32.17 18.31
C SER A 9 6.29 31.59 18.89
N PRO A 10 6.30 30.34 19.36
CA PRO A 10 7.49 29.71 19.94
C PRO A 10 8.67 29.82 18.98
N LYS A 11 9.83 30.20 19.51
CA LYS A 11 11.05 30.37 18.70
C LYS A 11 11.52 29.00 18.22
N GLU A 12 11.73 28.86 16.92
CA GLU A 12 12.24 27.61 16.34
C GLU A 12 13.77 27.54 16.46
N ILE A 13 14.28 26.42 16.95
CA ILE A 13 15.70 26.09 17.00
C ILE A 13 15.93 24.84 16.17
N LEU A 14 16.96 24.85 15.33
CA LEU A 14 17.39 23.70 14.56
C LEU A 14 18.74 23.20 15.12
N LEU A 15 18.78 21.96 15.60
CA LEU A 15 19.98 21.30 16.15
C LEU A 15 20.77 20.52 15.09
N GLY A 16 20.87 21.08 13.88
CA GLY A 16 21.53 20.45 12.73
C GLY A 16 21.61 21.41 11.55
N THR A 17 21.88 20.88 10.36
CA THR A 17 21.95 21.71 9.14
C THR A 17 20.58 21.95 8.52
N GLU A 18 20.35 23.16 8.02
CA GLU A 18 19.14 23.48 7.25
C GLU A 18 19.30 23.01 5.80
N GLU A 19 18.49 22.04 5.39
CA GLU A 19 18.55 21.48 4.05
C GLU A 19 17.51 22.15 3.14
N SER A 20 17.97 22.99 2.21
CA SER A 20 17.10 23.65 1.22
C SER A 20 16.40 22.67 0.29
N GLU A 21 17.04 21.54 0.00
CA GLU A 21 16.52 20.52 -0.92
C GLU A 21 15.30 19.79 -0.38
N ILE A 22 15.22 19.56 0.95
CA ILE A 22 14.03 18.96 1.60
C ILE A 22 12.76 19.77 1.28
N LYS A 23 12.85 21.09 1.26
CA LYS A 23 11.70 21.98 1.03
C LYS A 23 11.17 21.89 -0.41
N LYS A 24 11.97 21.40 -1.36
CA LYS A 24 11.62 21.28 -2.78
C LYS A 24 11.10 19.90 -3.16
N ILE A 25 11.23 18.89 -2.27
CA ILE A 25 10.83 17.51 -2.59
C ILE A 25 9.32 17.41 -2.78
N ASN A 26 8.91 16.80 -3.89
CA ASN A 26 7.56 16.33 -4.07
C ASN A 26 7.48 14.84 -3.68
N LEU A 27 6.92 14.54 -2.50
CA LEU A 27 6.90 13.18 -1.96
C LEU A 27 5.97 12.21 -2.73
N ILE A 28 5.17 12.70 -3.68
CA ILE A 28 4.32 11.90 -4.58
C ILE A 28 4.69 12.08 -6.07
N GLU A 29 5.91 12.57 -6.35
CA GLU A 29 6.47 12.76 -7.70
C GLU A 29 6.31 11.51 -8.56
N VAL A 30 6.72 10.34 -8.07
CA VAL A 30 6.65 9.05 -8.81
C VAL A 30 5.25 8.73 -9.33
N GLN A 31 4.20 9.00 -8.53
CA GLN A 31 2.81 8.74 -8.93
C GLN A 31 2.35 9.73 -10.00
N LYS A 32 2.60 11.03 -9.77
CA LYS A 32 2.18 12.11 -10.67
C LYS A 32 2.90 12.05 -12.03
N ASP A 33 4.21 11.82 -12.02
CA ASP A 33 5.01 11.78 -13.24
C ASP A 33 4.66 10.55 -14.08
N SER A 34 4.45 9.40 -13.44
CA SER A 34 3.97 8.19 -14.12
C SER A 34 2.61 8.42 -14.79
N TRP A 35 1.67 9.06 -14.09
CA TRP A 35 0.34 9.35 -14.63
C TRP A 35 0.39 10.36 -15.78
N ASN A 36 1.16 11.44 -15.63
CA ASN A 36 1.33 12.44 -16.68
C ASN A 36 1.97 11.84 -17.93
N ARG A 37 3.02 11.01 -17.78
CA ARG A 37 3.63 10.28 -18.89
C ARG A 37 2.65 9.33 -19.56
N PHE A 38 1.83 8.64 -18.76
CA PHE A 38 0.81 7.75 -19.27
C PHE A 38 -0.24 8.44 -20.13
N LEU A 39 -0.78 9.57 -19.66
CA LEU A 39 -1.79 10.34 -20.41
C LEU A 39 -1.23 10.96 -21.69
N THR A 40 0.00 11.48 -21.64
CA THR A 40 0.60 12.20 -22.77
C THR A 40 1.18 11.29 -23.84
N ARG A 41 1.68 10.11 -23.44
CA ARG A 41 2.47 9.24 -24.33
C ARG A 41 2.06 7.77 -24.23
N ASP A 42 2.22 7.15 -23.06
CA ASP A 42 2.22 5.67 -22.95
C ASP A 42 0.87 5.06 -23.35
N LEU A 43 -0.25 5.75 -23.07
CA LEU A 43 -1.58 5.30 -23.45
C LEU A 43 -1.76 5.21 -24.98
N LYS A 44 -1.30 6.25 -25.70
CA LYS A 44 -1.37 6.30 -27.16
C LYS A 44 -0.49 5.21 -27.77
N GLU A 45 0.74 5.06 -27.28
CA GLU A 45 1.66 4.00 -27.75
C GLU A 45 1.07 2.61 -27.51
N THR A 46 0.49 2.37 -26.31
CA THR A 46 -0.12 1.08 -25.96
C THR A 46 -1.27 0.71 -26.90
N LEU A 47 -2.13 1.67 -27.24
CA LEU A 47 -3.22 1.42 -28.18
C LEU A 47 -2.69 1.21 -29.61
N GLN A 48 -1.73 2.02 -30.03
CA GLN A 48 -1.14 1.96 -31.37
C GLN A 48 -0.45 0.63 -31.67
N ASP A 49 0.10 -0.06 -30.66
CA ASP A 49 0.69 -1.41 -30.81
C ASP A 49 -0.26 -2.45 -31.44
N PHE A 50 -1.57 -2.28 -31.27
CA PHE A 50 -2.58 -3.21 -31.79
C PHE A 50 -2.94 -2.92 -33.26
N PHE A 51 -2.67 -1.72 -33.75
CA PHE A 51 -3.05 -1.29 -35.09
C PHE A 51 -1.86 -1.40 -36.07
N PRO A 52 -2.12 -1.56 -37.38
CA PRO A 52 -3.42 -1.83 -37.98
C PRO A 52 -3.98 -3.21 -37.59
N ILE A 53 -5.31 -3.33 -37.61
CA ILE A 53 -6.05 -4.58 -37.39
C ILE A 53 -6.69 -4.98 -38.72
N ASP A 54 -6.25 -6.09 -39.29
CA ASP A 54 -6.83 -6.70 -40.49
C ASP A 54 -7.88 -7.76 -40.13
N ASP A 55 -8.85 -7.98 -41.02
CA ASP A 55 -9.78 -9.10 -40.93
C ASP A 55 -9.04 -10.47 -41.00
N TYR A 56 -9.70 -11.58 -40.64
CA TYR A 56 -9.04 -12.89 -40.62
C TYR A 56 -8.48 -13.31 -41.99
N SER A 57 -9.10 -12.88 -43.09
CA SER A 57 -8.61 -13.17 -44.43
C SER A 57 -7.52 -12.20 -44.90
N GLY A 58 -7.37 -11.05 -44.22
CA GLY A 58 -6.51 -9.94 -44.60
C GLY A 58 -6.92 -9.20 -45.87
N LYS A 59 -8.01 -9.60 -46.54
CA LYS A 59 -8.39 -9.15 -47.89
C LYS A 59 -9.59 -8.21 -47.92
N LYS A 60 -10.37 -8.09 -46.84
CA LYS A 60 -11.63 -7.32 -46.84
C LYS A 60 -11.45 -5.93 -46.21
N PHE A 61 -11.02 -5.87 -44.96
CA PHE A 61 -11.03 -4.64 -44.18
C PHE A 61 -9.75 -4.49 -43.37
N THR A 62 -9.29 -3.24 -43.24
CA THR A 62 -8.23 -2.86 -42.30
C THR A 62 -8.67 -1.65 -41.49
N LEU A 63 -8.54 -1.76 -40.18
CA LEU A 63 -8.79 -0.68 -39.24
C LEU A 63 -7.46 -0.05 -38.82
N TYR A 64 -7.34 1.26 -39.01
CA TYR A 64 -6.19 2.07 -38.63
C TYR A 64 -6.54 2.99 -37.46
N PHE A 65 -5.55 3.25 -36.61
CA PHE A 65 -5.63 4.20 -35.51
C PHE A 65 -4.89 5.50 -35.90
N GLU A 66 -5.58 6.63 -35.86
CA GLU A 66 -5.00 7.94 -36.19
C GLU A 66 -4.58 8.70 -34.92
N ASN A 67 -5.50 8.86 -33.96
CA ASN A 67 -5.24 9.64 -32.76
C ASN A 67 -6.12 9.24 -31.58
N LEU A 68 -5.77 9.76 -30.40
CA LEU A 68 -6.50 9.59 -29.15
C LEU A 68 -6.93 10.96 -28.61
N THR A 69 -8.15 11.05 -28.12
CA THR A 69 -8.68 12.22 -27.40
C THR A 69 -9.24 11.77 -26.06
N ILE A 70 -8.86 12.47 -24.99
CA ILE A 70 -9.37 12.24 -23.64
C ILE A 70 -10.33 13.39 -23.34
N GLY A 71 -11.57 13.06 -22.97
CA GLY A 71 -12.60 14.05 -22.63
C GLY A 71 -12.45 14.66 -21.25
N GLU A 72 -13.50 15.35 -20.81
CA GLU A 72 -13.64 15.83 -19.45
C GLU A 72 -14.35 14.79 -18.56
N PRO A 73 -14.12 14.80 -17.24
CA PRO A 73 -14.82 13.90 -16.33
C PRO A 73 -16.33 14.04 -16.41
N HIS A 74 -17.04 12.91 -16.38
CA HIS A 74 -18.51 12.89 -16.42
C HIS A 74 -19.14 13.66 -15.25
N PHE A 75 -18.50 13.57 -14.08
CA PHE A 75 -18.97 14.18 -12.84
C PHE A 75 -17.82 14.86 -12.09
N PRO A 76 -18.10 15.92 -11.32
CA PRO A 76 -17.11 16.53 -10.44
C PRO A 76 -16.75 15.59 -9.28
N LEU A 77 -15.52 15.67 -8.80
CA LEU A 77 -14.96 14.79 -7.77
C LEU A 77 -15.82 14.68 -6.48
N PRO A 78 -16.34 15.79 -5.89
CA PRO A 78 -17.17 15.70 -4.69
C PRO A 78 -18.46 14.89 -4.91
N LEU A 79 -19.09 15.04 -6.08
CA LEU A 79 -20.30 14.32 -6.42
C LEU A 79 -20.05 12.82 -6.54
N CYS A 80 -18.90 12.42 -7.11
CA CYS A 80 -18.53 11.01 -7.19
C CYS A 80 -18.38 10.36 -5.80
N GLN A 81 -17.87 11.11 -4.82
CA GLN A 81 -17.71 10.61 -3.46
C GLN A 81 -19.06 10.49 -2.73
N GLN A 82 -19.91 11.50 -2.91
CA GLN A 82 -21.25 11.53 -2.32
C GLN A 82 -22.15 10.42 -2.86
N LYS A 83 -22.31 10.36 -4.19
CA LYS A 83 -23.19 9.38 -4.87
C LYS A 83 -22.56 8.02 -5.10
N LYS A 84 -21.38 7.76 -4.53
CA LYS A 84 -20.62 6.52 -4.72
C LYS A 84 -20.34 6.17 -6.19
N LEU A 85 -20.09 7.17 -7.03
CA LEU A 85 -19.72 7.01 -8.44
C LEU A 85 -18.19 6.92 -8.62
N THR A 86 -17.77 6.55 -9.82
CA THR A 86 -16.35 6.54 -10.20
C THR A 86 -15.97 7.90 -10.82
N TYR A 87 -14.83 8.46 -10.41
CA TYR A 87 -14.29 9.68 -11.03
C TYR A 87 -13.48 9.29 -12.27
N GLU A 88 -14.11 9.32 -13.43
CA GLU A 88 -13.56 8.85 -14.70
C GLU A 88 -13.82 9.79 -15.86
N THR A 89 -13.00 9.68 -16.91
CA THR A 89 -13.09 10.47 -18.14
C THR A 89 -13.27 9.57 -19.37
N PRO A 90 -14.14 9.92 -20.34
CA PRO A 90 -14.28 9.15 -21.56
C PRO A 90 -13.05 9.28 -22.47
N VAL A 91 -12.64 8.17 -23.06
CA VAL A 91 -11.53 8.10 -24.01
C VAL A 91 -12.06 7.74 -25.40
N TYR A 92 -11.74 8.58 -26.38
CA TYR A 92 -12.13 8.42 -27.78
C TYR A 92 -10.92 8.14 -28.65
N ALA A 93 -11.01 7.17 -29.55
CA ALA A 93 -10.00 6.90 -30.56
C ALA A 93 -10.53 7.29 -31.94
N ARG A 94 -9.74 8.06 -32.68
CA ARG A 94 -10.00 8.36 -34.07
C ARG A 94 -9.54 7.20 -34.93
N LEU A 95 -10.49 6.51 -35.54
CA LEU A 95 -10.25 5.28 -36.30
C LEU A 95 -10.61 5.49 -37.76
N ASN A 96 -9.80 4.92 -38.66
CA ASN A 96 -10.05 4.89 -40.09
C ASN A 96 -10.24 3.44 -40.56
N LEU A 97 -11.46 3.09 -40.97
CA LEU A 97 -11.76 1.80 -41.57
C LEU A 97 -11.61 1.89 -43.09
N VAL A 98 -10.74 1.06 -43.65
CA VAL A 98 -10.50 0.95 -45.10
C VAL A 98 -11.07 -0.37 -45.60
N ASN A 99 -12.00 -0.30 -46.56
CA ASN A 99 -12.45 -1.46 -47.32
C ASN A 99 -11.48 -1.70 -48.48
N LYS A 100 -10.72 -2.79 -48.44
CA LYS A 100 -9.72 -3.13 -49.46
C LYS A 100 -10.35 -3.47 -50.82
N LYS A 101 -11.61 -3.90 -50.86
CA LYS A 101 -12.31 -4.26 -52.11
C LYS A 101 -12.91 -3.05 -52.82
N THR A 102 -13.55 -2.14 -52.08
CA THR A 102 -14.20 -0.96 -52.65
C THR A 102 -13.30 0.28 -52.66
N GLY A 103 -12.17 0.25 -51.94
CA GLY A 103 -11.28 1.40 -51.76
C GLY A 103 -11.84 2.49 -50.83
N THR A 104 -13.05 2.30 -50.30
CA THR A 104 -13.71 3.31 -49.45
C THR A 104 -13.06 3.40 -48.07
N GLN A 105 -12.99 4.62 -47.54
CA GLN A 105 -12.45 4.90 -46.22
C GLN A 105 -13.49 5.64 -45.37
N LYS A 106 -13.69 5.20 -44.13
CA LYS A 106 -14.57 5.86 -43.17
C LYS A 106 -13.79 6.18 -41.90
N LYS A 107 -13.70 7.48 -41.59
CA LYS A 107 -13.08 8.00 -40.37
C LYS A 107 -14.15 8.35 -39.34
N GLN A 108 -13.94 7.96 -38.10
CA GLN A 108 -14.88 8.26 -37.02
C GLN A 108 -14.13 8.31 -35.68
N ASP A 109 -14.54 9.23 -34.81
CA ASP A 109 -14.16 9.20 -33.40
C ASP A 109 -15.05 8.22 -32.66
N VAL A 110 -14.45 7.14 -32.16
CA VAL A 110 -15.15 6.04 -31.50
C VAL A 110 -14.82 6.04 -30.03
N TYR A 111 -15.85 6.00 -29.19
CA TYR A 111 -15.69 5.79 -27.75
C TYR A 111 -15.08 4.41 -27.47
N VAL A 112 -13.98 4.37 -26.72
CA VAL A 112 -13.26 3.12 -26.43
C VAL A 112 -13.49 2.64 -25.00
N PHE A 113 -13.38 3.52 -24.01
CA PHE A 113 -13.63 3.20 -22.59
C PHE A 113 -13.64 4.48 -21.74
N ASN A 114 -14.12 4.36 -20.48
CA ASN A 114 -13.91 5.36 -19.45
C ASN A 114 -12.63 5.03 -18.65
N LEU A 115 -11.78 6.03 -18.46
CA LEU A 115 -10.54 5.93 -17.70
C LEU A 115 -10.71 6.60 -16.34
N PRO A 116 -10.59 5.87 -15.22
CA PRO A 116 -10.53 6.49 -13.90
C PRO A 116 -9.41 7.54 -13.83
N LYS A 117 -9.75 8.75 -13.43
CA LYS A 117 -8.85 9.91 -13.42
C LYS A 117 -8.17 10.05 -12.06
N MET A 118 -6.86 10.24 -12.07
CA MET A 118 -6.09 10.50 -10.86
C MET A 118 -6.47 11.87 -10.27
N THR A 119 -6.65 11.92 -8.94
CA THR A 119 -6.87 13.16 -8.19
C THR A 119 -5.57 13.95 -8.02
N ASN A 120 -5.66 15.20 -7.54
CA ASN A 120 -4.47 16.00 -7.19
C ASN A 120 -3.61 15.39 -6.06
N LYS A 121 -4.14 14.40 -5.32
CA LYS A 121 -3.48 13.68 -4.23
C LYS A 121 -2.74 12.42 -4.70
N GLY A 122 -2.86 12.04 -5.98
CA GLY A 122 -2.28 10.81 -6.51
C GLY A 122 -3.16 9.56 -6.34
N THR A 123 -4.42 9.74 -5.92
CA THR A 123 -5.40 8.67 -5.66
C THR A 123 -6.44 8.58 -6.77
N PHE A 124 -7.30 7.56 -6.73
CA PHE A 124 -8.42 7.35 -7.67
C PHE A 124 -9.71 7.15 -6.88
N ILE A 125 -10.85 7.66 -7.37
CA ILE A 125 -12.16 7.38 -6.79
C ILE A 125 -12.87 6.35 -7.65
N VAL A 126 -13.13 5.17 -7.09
CA VAL A 126 -13.82 4.06 -7.76
C VAL A 126 -14.99 3.63 -6.90
N ASN A 127 -16.21 3.80 -7.42
CA ASN A 127 -17.46 3.62 -6.68
C ASN A 127 -17.49 4.37 -5.33
N GLY A 128 -17.10 5.65 -5.32
CA GLY A 128 -16.99 6.46 -4.10
C GLY A 128 -15.82 6.13 -3.18
N ILE A 129 -15.12 5.02 -3.39
CA ILE A 129 -14.00 4.59 -2.54
C ILE A 129 -12.69 5.14 -3.08
N GLU A 130 -11.95 5.81 -2.22
CA GLU A 130 -10.62 6.33 -2.55
C GLU A 130 -9.57 5.21 -2.53
N ARG A 131 -8.89 5.00 -3.66
CA ARG A 131 -7.92 3.93 -3.91
C ARG A 131 -6.54 4.46 -4.31
N ALA A 132 -5.51 3.70 -3.93
CA ALA A 132 -4.12 3.87 -4.30
C ALA A 132 -3.69 2.75 -5.26
N ILE A 133 -2.92 3.09 -6.29
CA ILE A 133 -2.20 2.08 -7.07
C ILE A 133 -0.76 1.99 -6.54
N ILE A 134 -0.48 0.86 -5.89
CA ILE A 134 0.83 0.55 -5.33
C ILE A 134 1.78 0.18 -6.46
N SER A 135 2.99 0.75 -6.44
CA SER A 135 4.02 0.43 -7.43
C SER A 135 4.56 -0.98 -7.20
N GLN A 136 4.87 -1.69 -8.28
CA GLN A 136 5.39 -3.05 -8.21
C GLN A 136 6.88 -3.07 -8.53
N ILE A 137 7.71 -3.65 -7.67
CA ILE A 137 9.11 -3.92 -8.00
C ILE A 137 9.24 -5.33 -8.59
N ALA A 138 9.68 -5.40 -9.84
CA ALA A 138 9.80 -6.65 -10.57
C ALA A 138 11.20 -6.79 -11.16
N ARG A 139 11.63 -8.02 -11.44
CA ARG A 139 12.87 -8.28 -12.17
C ARG A 139 12.81 -7.58 -13.53
N SER A 140 13.86 -6.83 -13.86
CA SER A 140 13.94 -6.11 -15.12
C SER A 140 14.02 -7.10 -16.29
N PRO A 141 13.49 -6.77 -17.48
CA PRO A 141 13.85 -7.47 -18.70
C PRO A 141 15.34 -7.34 -18.97
N GLY A 142 15.96 -8.37 -19.53
CA GLY A 142 17.41 -8.40 -19.77
C GLY A 142 17.95 -9.83 -19.80
N VAL A 143 19.27 -9.95 -19.67
CA VAL A 143 19.98 -11.22 -19.54
C VAL A 143 20.60 -11.31 -18.14
N TYR A 144 20.52 -12.50 -17.54
CA TYR A 144 21.01 -12.76 -16.17
C TYR A 144 21.85 -14.03 -16.15
N PHE A 145 23.01 -13.98 -15.50
CA PHE A 145 23.93 -15.10 -15.38
C PHE A 145 24.01 -15.59 -13.94
N THR A 146 23.78 -16.88 -13.73
CA THR A 146 23.82 -17.51 -12.40
C THR A 146 24.58 -18.82 -12.44
N ALA A 147 25.10 -19.24 -11.29
CA ALA A 147 25.70 -20.55 -11.11
C ALA A 147 25.03 -21.27 -9.94
N GLN A 148 24.81 -22.58 -10.10
CA GLN A 148 24.32 -23.44 -9.03
C GLN A 148 25.17 -24.70 -8.96
N ILE A 149 25.53 -25.12 -7.75
CA ILE A 149 26.22 -26.41 -7.57
C ILE A 149 25.17 -27.51 -7.63
N ASP A 150 25.37 -28.44 -8.56
CA ASP A 150 24.54 -29.62 -8.63
C ASP A 150 24.84 -30.54 -7.44
N LYS A 151 23.85 -30.75 -6.57
CA LYS A 151 23.98 -31.59 -5.38
C LYS A 151 24.37 -33.03 -5.70
N SER A 152 24.05 -33.52 -6.90
CA SER A 152 24.30 -34.92 -7.28
C SER A 152 25.70 -35.19 -7.82
N THR A 153 26.30 -34.23 -8.53
CA THR A 153 27.63 -34.41 -9.14
C THR A 153 28.71 -33.50 -8.56
N GLY A 154 28.34 -32.54 -7.71
CA GLY A 154 29.25 -31.51 -7.19
C GLY A 154 29.72 -30.50 -8.25
N GLN A 155 29.30 -30.65 -9.52
CA GLN A 155 29.69 -29.75 -10.59
C GLN A 155 28.89 -28.44 -10.53
N THR A 156 29.55 -27.34 -10.90
CA THR A 156 28.87 -26.04 -11.05
C THR A 156 28.16 -25.98 -12.39
N LEU A 157 26.84 -25.80 -12.36
CA LEU A 157 26.00 -25.59 -13.53
C LEU A 157 25.80 -24.09 -13.74
N TYR A 158 26.29 -23.62 -14.88
CA TYR A 158 26.20 -22.23 -15.30
C TYR A 158 24.92 -22.03 -16.13
N ASN A 159 24.16 -20.99 -15.80
CA ASN A 159 22.90 -20.68 -16.48
C ASN A 159 22.86 -19.21 -16.90
N ALA A 160 22.25 -18.95 -18.07
CA ALA A 160 21.86 -17.62 -18.51
C ALA A 160 20.35 -17.58 -18.75
N GLU A 161 19.63 -16.64 -18.13
CA GLU A 161 18.19 -16.41 -18.32
C GLU A 161 18.01 -15.11 -19.12
N ILE A 162 17.41 -15.20 -20.31
CA ILE A 162 16.98 -14.04 -21.10
C ILE A 162 15.49 -13.84 -20.87
N ARG A 163 15.17 -12.71 -20.26
CA ARG A 163 13.81 -12.37 -19.81
C ARG A 163 13.26 -11.19 -20.60
N PRO A 164 12.20 -11.37 -21.39
CA PRO A 164 11.53 -10.25 -22.04
C PRO A 164 10.62 -9.49 -21.09
N TYR A 165 10.17 -8.32 -21.57
CA TYR A 165 9.08 -7.60 -20.94
C TYR A 165 7.74 -8.29 -21.19
N ILE A 166 7.49 -8.66 -22.45
CA ILE A 166 6.35 -9.47 -22.90
C ILE A 166 6.92 -10.57 -23.80
N GLY A 167 6.49 -11.81 -23.62
CA GLY A 167 6.87 -12.93 -24.50
C GLY A 167 7.52 -14.09 -23.75
N ALA A 168 8.16 -14.99 -24.51
CA ALA A 168 8.70 -16.23 -24.00
C ALA A 168 10.06 -16.05 -23.29
N TRP A 169 10.31 -16.72 -22.18
CA TRP A 169 11.62 -16.68 -21.52
C TRP A 169 12.54 -17.72 -22.15
N LEU A 170 13.82 -17.37 -22.31
CA LEU A 170 14.84 -18.30 -22.78
C LEU A 170 15.80 -18.61 -21.64
N ASP A 171 15.94 -19.89 -21.28
CA ASP A 171 16.91 -20.34 -20.30
C ASP A 171 18.00 -21.14 -21.01
N LEU A 172 19.24 -20.70 -20.96
CA LEU A 172 20.42 -21.39 -21.47
C LEU A 172 21.21 -21.99 -20.31
N THR A 173 21.59 -23.26 -20.39
CA THR A 173 22.28 -23.97 -19.31
C THR A 173 23.41 -24.83 -19.87
N ILE A 174 24.59 -24.79 -19.24
CA ILE A 174 25.64 -25.78 -19.48
C ILE A 174 25.32 -27.01 -18.64
N ASN A 175 25.05 -28.14 -19.30
CA ASN A 175 24.75 -29.38 -18.59
C ASN A 175 26.03 -30.07 -18.06
N LYS A 176 25.84 -31.15 -17.28
CA LYS A 176 26.93 -31.93 -16.68
C LYS A 176 27.92 -32.54 -17.69
N ASN A 177 27.49 -32.69 -18.94
CA ASN A 177 28.28 -33.26 -20.03
C ASN A 177 28.94 -32.17 -20.90
N GLY A 178 28.91 -30.90 -20.48
CA GLY A 178 29.46 -29.79 -21.24
C GLY A 178 28.65 -29.38 -22.47
N LEU A 179 27.39 -29.77 -22.59
CA LEU A 179 26.54 -29.39 -23.71
C LEU A 179 25.71 -28.16 -23.36
N LEU A 180 25.58 -27.25 -24.32
CA LEU A 180 24.73 -26.07 -24.22
C LEU A 180 23.29 -26.45 -24.55
N GLU A 181 22.45 -26.48 -23.51
CA GLU A 181 21.02 -26.74 -23.61
C GLU A 181 20.23 -25.45 -23.42
N MET A 182 19.10 -25.34 -24.08
CA MET A 182 18.17 -24.23 -23.95
C MET A 182 16.74 -24.72 -23.66
N LYS A 183 15.97 -23.89 -22.97
CA LYS A 183 14.53 -24.08 -22.72
C LYS A 183 13.78 -22.81 -23.06
N ILE A 184 12.50 -22.98 -23.42
CA ILE A 184 11.57 -21.87 -23.62
C ILE A 184 10.43 -22.00 -22.61
N ASN A 185 10.15 -20.94 -21.86
CA ASN A 185 9.12 -20.91 -20.81
C ASN A 185 9.26 -22.07 -19.81
N LYS A 186 10.50 -22.46 -19.47
CA LYS A 186 10.81 -23.59 -18.57
C LYS A 186 10.23 -24.95 -19.03
N LYS A 187 9.95 -25.12 -20.32
CA LYS A 187 9.48 -26.38 -20.92
C LYS A 187 10.64 -27.36 -21.22
N ARG A 188 10.50 -28.17 -22.27
CA ARG A 188 11.46 -29.21 -22.68
C ARG A 188 12.78 -28.58 -23.15
N LYS A 189 13.88 -29.27 -22.83
CA LYS A 189 15.24 -28.89 -23.24
C LYS A 189 15.52 -29.29 -24.69
N PHE A 190 16.33 -28.49 -25.36
CA PHE A 190 16.94 -28.80 -26.66
C PHE A 190 18.32 -28.13 -26.78
N LEU A 191 19.11 -28.48 -27.79
CA LEU A 191 20.47 -27.93 -27.93
C LEU A 191 20.41 -26.47 -28.39
N ALA A 192 21.27 -25.63 -27.83
CA ALA A 192 21.31 -24.20 -28.15
C ALA A 192 21.62 -23.93 -29.64
N SER A 193 22.37 -24.84 -30.29
CA SER A 193 22.68 -24.80 -31.72
C SER A 193 21.44 -24.83 -32.62
N VAL A 194 20.33 -25.44 -32.17
CA VAL A 194 19.06 -25.45 -32.91
C VAL A 194 18.54 -24.02 -33.06
N LEU A 195 18.55 -23.21 -31.98
CA LEU A 195 18.10 -21.82 -32.08
C LEU A 195 19.09 -20.96 -32.87
N LEU A 196 20.40 -21.22 -32.82
CA LEU A 196 21.38 -20.48 -33.63
C LEU A 196 21.15 -20.68 -35.15
N LYS A 197 20.82 -21.90 -35.57
CA LYS A 197 20.52 -22.25 -36.97
C LYS A 197 19.24 -21.62 -37.52
N VAL A 198 18.34 -21.21 -36.64
CA VAL A 198 17.10 -20.49 -37.00
C VAL A 198 17.39 -19.07 -37.50
N PHE A 199 18.52 -18.47 -37.14
CA PHE A 199 18.86 -17.12 -37.58
C PHE A 199 19.65 -17.14 -38.89
N LYS A 200 18.93 -17.03 -40.02
CA LYS A 200 19.44 -16.83 -41.39
C LYS A 200 20.44 -17.89 -41.87
N GLY A 201 19.98 -18.98 -42.49
CA GLY A 201 20.63 -19.74 -43.59
C GLY A 201 22.12 -20.11 -43.53
N GLN A 202 22.80 -19.91 -42.40
CA GLN A 202 24.24 -20.08 -42.27
C GLN A 202 24.59 -21.55 -42.05
N SER A 203 25.68 -21.99 -42.68
CA SER A 203 26.24 -23.31 -42.40
C SER A 203 26.83 -23.38 -40.99
N ASN A 204 26.96 -24.59 -40.43
CA ASN A 204 27.60 -24.79 -39.13
C ASN A 204 28.99 -24.14 -39.04
N ASN A 205 29.75 -24.11 -40.14
CA ASN A 205 31.08 -23.52 -40.17
C ASN A 205 31.03 -22.00 -39.98
N GLN A 206 30.09 -21.32 -40.64
CA GLN A 206 29.89 -19.87 -40.48
C GLN A 206 29.39 -19.51 -39.07
N LEU A 207 28.54 -20.34 -38.47
CA LEU A 207 28.12 -20.16 -37.08
C LEU A 207 29.27 -20.38 -36.09
N LEU A 208 30.23 -21.26 -36.39
CA LEU A 208 31.41 -21.49 -35.56
C LEU A 208 32.42 -20.34 -35.67
N GLU A 209 32.56 -19.70 -36.84
CA GLU A 209 33.41 -18.52 -37.04
C GLU A 209 32.99 -17.35 -36.13
N GLU A 210 31.69 -17.20 -35.86
CA GLU A 210 31.17 -16.18 -34.93
C GLU A 210 31.64 -16.36 -33.48
N PHE A 211 32.20 -17.54 -33.14
CA PHE A 211 32.77 -17.86 -31.84
C PHE A 211 34.31 -17.93 -31.86
N ALA A 212 34.97 -17.53 -32.95
CA ALA A 212 36.43 -17.63 -33.11
C ALA A 212 37.22 -16.72 -32.15
N ASP A 213 36.58 -15.71 -31.57
CA ASP A 213 37.11 -14.80 -30.56
C ASP A 213 37.12 -15.40 -29.14
N ILE A 214 36.45 -16.54 -28.91
CA ILE A 214 36.55 -17.28 -27.66
C ILE A 214 37.84 -18.11 -27.65
N ASP A 215 38.41 -18.25 -26.46
CA ASP A 215 39.47 -19.20 -26.13
C ASP A 215 39.23 -20.61 -26.72
N LYS A 216 40.22 -21.17 -27.42
CA LYS A 216 40.10 -22.44 -28.17
C LYS A 216 39.66 -23.60 -27.29
N ASP A 217 40.15 -23.67 -26.04
CA ASP A 217 39.76 -24.72 -25.09
C ASP A 217 38.26 -24.73 -24.82
N LEU A 218 37.65 -23.54 -24.71
CA LEU A 218 36.23 -23.37 -24.41
C LEU A 218 35.37 -23.73 -25.62
N LEU A 219 35.84 -23.38 -26.83
CA LEU A 219 35.21 -23.74 -28.09
C LEU A 219 35.17 -25.27 -28.26
N GLU A 220 36.29 -25.95 -28.04
CA GLU A 220 36.41 -27.41 -28.11
C GLU A 220 35.63 -28.14 -27.02
N LYS A 221 35.53 -27.56 -25.82
CA LYS A 221 34.86 -28.17 -24.68
C LYS A 221 33.34 -28.04 -24.70
N TYR A 222 32.80 -26.90 -25.13
CA TYR A 222 31.36 -26.61 -24.99
C TYR A 222 30.62 -26.44 -26.33
N ILE A 223 31.22 -25.73 -27.29
CA ILE A 223 30.52 -25.29 -28.51
C ILE A 223 30.56 -26.40 -29.57
N ILE A 224 31.75 -26.90 -29.94
CA ILE A 224 31.92 -27.94 -30.96
C ILE A 224 31.13 -29.23 -30.59
N PRO A 225 31.17 -29.73 -29.33
CA PRO A 225 30.39 -30.91 -28.95
C PRO A 225 28.88 -30.69 -29.06
N THR A 226 28.40 -29.48 -28.79
CA THR A 226 26.98 -29.12 -28.94
C THR A 226 26.56 -29.20 -30.40
N PHE A 227 27.32 -28.62 -31.33
CA PHE A 227 27.04 -28.68 -32.77
C PHE A 227 27.15 -30.11 -33.33
N LYS A 228 28.11 -30.92 -32.85
CA LYS A 228 28.25 -32.33 -33.26
C LYS A 228 27.07 -33.21 -32.83
N LYS A 229 26.47 -32.93 -31.66
CA LYS A 229 25.32 -33.70 -31.15
C LYS A 229 23.99 -33.27 -31.75
N ASP A 230 23.94 -32.08 -32.34
CA ASP A 230 22.76 -31.56 -32.99
C ASP A 230 22.45 -32.31 -34.28
N ARG A 231 21.22 -32.85 -34.35
CA ARG A 231 20.76 -33.64 -35.50
C ARG A 231 20.24 -32.79 -36.65
N SER A 232 19.89 -31.53 -36.39
CA SER A 232 19.40 -30.62 -37.42
C SER A 232 20.53 -30.22 -38.37
N LYS A 233 20.31 -30.29 -39.68
CA LYS A 233 21.32 -29.92 -40.69
C LYS A 233 21.09 -28.55 -41.31
N ASN A 234 19.84 -28.14 -41.42
CA ASN A 234 19.41 -26.90 -42.06
C ASN A 234 18.40 -26.14 -41.18
N GLU A 235 18.01 -24.94 -41.63
CA GLU A 235 17.07 -24.06 -40.93
C GLU A 235 15.71 -24.73 -40.71
N ASP A 236 15.14 -25.38 -41.73
CA ASP A 236 13.84 -26.04 -41.68
C ASP A 236 13.79 -27.16 -40.61
N GLU A 237 14.80 -28.04 -40.59
CA GLU A 237 14.92 -29.10 -39.59
C GLU A 237 15.09 -28.52 -38.18
N ALA A 238 15.80 -27.40 -38.02
CA ALA A 238 15.96 -26.73 -36.74
C ALA A 238 14.64 -26.09 -36.26
N VAL A 239 13.87 -25.47 -37.16
CA VAL A 239 12.54 -24.91 -36.89
C VAL A 239 11.54 -26.00 -36.50
N LEU A 240 11.57 -27.16 -37.19
CA LEU A 240 10.76 -28.33 -36.83
C LEU A 240 11.17 -28.91 -35.48
N GLU A 241 12.47 -29.00 -35.18
CA GLU A 241 12.95 -29.47 -33.88
C GLU A 241 12.52 -28.53 -32.75
N PHE A 242 12.62 -27.22 -32.96
CA PHE A 242 12.08 -26.20 -32.06
C PHE A 242 10.59 -26.41 -31.83
N TYR A 243 9.79 -26.55 -32.89
CA TYR A 243 8.34 -26.71 -32.81
C TYR A 243 7.95 -27.95 -32.02
N ARG A 244 8.61 -29.09 -32.30
CA ARG A 244 8.42 -30.36 -31.60
C ARG A 244 8.59 -30.25 -30.09
N LYS A 245 9.47 -29.36 -29.62
CA LYS A 245 9.73 -29.15 -28.18
C LYS A 245 8.75 -28.19 -27.54
N VAL A 246 8.33 -27.15 -28.26
CA VAL A 246 7.40 -26.14 -27.77
C VAL A 246 5.96 -26.67 -27.71
N LYS A 247 5.57 -27.45 -28.72
CA LYS A 247 4.23 -28.03 -28.89
C LYS A 247 4.31 -29.56 -29.11
N PRO A 248 4.53 -30.35 -28.05
CA PRO A 248 4.63 -31.80 -28.18
C PRO A 248 3.27 -32.41 -28.56
N GLY A 249 3.26 -33.28 -29.56
CA GLY A 249 2.07 -34.02 -30.00
C GLY A 249 1.28 -33.38 -31.15
N GLU A 250 1.61 -32.15 -31.56
CA GLU A 250 1.04 -31.56 -32.77
C GLU A 250 1.78 -32.06 -34.03
N PRO A 251 1.09 -32.19 -35.19
CA PRO A 251 1.73 -32.53 -36.46
C PRO A 251 2.84 -31.54 -36.84
N LEU A 252 3.96 -32.08 -37.35
CA LEU A 252 5.10 -31.29 -37.79
C LEU A 252 4.86 -30.72 -39.20
N VAL A 253 4.21 -29.56 -39.26
CA VAL A 253 4.02 -28.78 -40.49
C VAL A 253 4.99 -27.60 -40.47
N LEU A 254 5.82 -27.48 -41.51
CA LEU A 254 6.90 -26.48 -41.57
C LEU A 254 6.37 -25.04 -41.48
N GLU A 255 5.30 -24.72 -42.20
CA GLU A 255 4.67 -23.40 -42.18
C GLU A 255 4.19 -23.00 -40.76
N ASN A 256 3.45 -23.89 -40.09
CA ASN A 256 3.02 -23.69 -38.70
C ASN A 256 4.19 -23.54 -37.73
N ALA A 257 5.31 -24.22 -38.00
CA ALA A 257 6.51 -24.15 -37.20
C ALA A 257 7.19 -22.78 -37.33
N TYR A 258 7.33 -22.24 -38.55
CA TYR A 258 7.81 -20.88 -38.80
C TYR A 258 6.89 -19.82 -38.17
N GLU A 259 5.57 -19.94 -38.35
CA GLU A 259 4.62 -19.02 -37.72
C GLU A 259 4.74 -19.00 -36.20
N THR A 260 4.87 -20.18 -35.58
CA THR A 260 4.99 -20.32 -34.13
C THR A 260 6.29 -19.72 -33.61
N LEU A 261 7.40 -19.97 -34.29
CA LEU A 261 8.70 -19.39 -33.97
C LEU A 261 8.65 -17.85 -34.08
N ASN A 262 8.21 -17.33 -35.22
CA ASN A 262 8.08 -15.89 -35.46
C ASN A 262 7.17 -15.25 -34.41
N SER A 263 6.03 -15.87 -34.12
CA SER A 263 5.10 -15.40 -33.11
C SER A 263 5.68 -15.41 -31.69
N LEU A 264 6.61 -16.31 -31.37
CA LEU A 264 7.16 -16.47 -30.03
C LEU A 264 8.34 -15.56 -29.72
N LEU A 265 9.23 -15.31 -30.70
CA LEU A 265 10.51 -14.63 -30.46
C LEU A 265 10.73 -13.37 -31.29
N PHE A 266 10.11 -13.26 -32.47
CA PHE A 266 10.44 -12.21 -33.46
C PHE A 266 9.30 -11.25 -33.76
N ASN A 267 8.08 -11.55 -33.32
CA ASN A 267 6.93 -10.67 -33.51
C ASN A 267 6.91 -9.57 -32.43
N PRO A 268 7.13 -8.28 -32.78
CA PRO A 268 7.20 -7.20 -31.79
C PRO A 268 5.92 -6.99 -30.97
N ARG A 269 4.75 -7.44 -31.48
CA ARG A 269 3.46 -7.35 -30.76
C ARG A 269 3.37 -8.39 -29.63
N LYS A 270 4.00 -9.55 -29.80
CA LYS A 270 3.93 -10.69 -28.87
C LYS A 270 5.21 -10.91 -28.08
N TYR A 271 6.33 -10.38 -28.56
CA TYR A 271 7.63 -10.43 -27.92
C TYR A 271 8.28 -9.05 -27.92
N THR A 272 8.69 -8.55 -26.75
CA THR A 272 9.47 -7.32 -26.67
C THR A 272 10.29 -7.28 -25.38
N MET A 273 11.52 -6.80 -25.48
CA MET A 273 12.41 -6.46 -24.37
C MET A 273 12.09 -5.08 -23.80
N MET A 274 11.33 -4.26 -24.55
CA MET A 274 11.17 -2.83 -24.34
C MET A 274 12.52 -2.08 -24.27
N ALA A 275 12.46 -0.75 -24.15
CA ALA A 275 13.67 0.08 -24.08
C ALA A 275 14.60 -0.33 -22.93
N VAL A 276 14.04 -0.72 -21.78
CA VAL A 276 14.80 -1.17 -20.61
C VAL A 276 15.55 -2.48 -20.85
N GLY A 277 14.91 -3.48 -21.46
CA GLY A 277 15.57 -4.77 -21.69
C GLY A 277 16.70 -4.66 -22.70
N ARG A 278 16.49 -3.85 -23.77
CA ARG A 278 17.56 -3.56 -24.74
C ARG A 278 18.72 -2.80 -24.09
N TYR A 279 18.43 -1.75 -23.31
CA TYR A 279 19.44 -1.01 -22.55
C TYR A 279 20.27 -1.93 -21.64
N LYS A 280 19.61 -2.84 -20.91
CA LYS A 280 20.28 -3.78 -20.01
C LYS A 280 21.14 -4.81 -20.73
N ILE A 281 20.65 -5.39 -21.82
CA ILE A 281 21.43 -6.34 -22.62
C ILE A 281 22.67 -5.66 -23.19
N ASN A 282 22.50 -4.47 -23.76
CA ASN A 282 23.61 -3.68 -24.28
C ASN A 282 24.66 -3.40 -23.20
N LYS A 283 24.23 -2.99 -22.00
CA LYS A 283 25.11 -2.71 -20.87
C LYS A 283 25.84 -3.97 -20.35
N LYS A 284 25.17 -5.13 -20.30
CA LYS A 284 25.74 -6.38 -19.75
C LYS A 284 26.65 -7.11 -20.73
N LEU A 285 26.32 -7.09 -22.02
CA LEU A 285 27.04 -7.82 -23.08
C LEU A 285 27.96 -6.92 -23.92
N ASP A 286 28.11 -5.66 -23.53
CA ASP A 286 28.88 -4.63 -24.24
C ASP A 286 28.48 -4.49 -25.72
N LEU A 287 27.18 -4.36 -25.97
CA LEU A 287 26.61 -4.20 -27.32
C LEU A 287 26.19 -2.75 -27.58
N ASN A 288 26.49 -2.23 -28.76
CA ASN A 288 26.14 -0.88 -29.20
C ASN A 288 24.93 -0.87 -30.16
N LEU A 289 23.88 -1.64 -29.85
CA LEU A 289 22.65 -1.66 -30.64
C LEU A 289 21.74 -0.48 -30.29
N GLU A 290 21.27 0.27 -31.28
CA GLU A 290 20.34 1.37 -31.04
C GLU A 290 19.00 0.89 -30.47
N ILE A 291 18.41 1.66 -29.54
CA ILE A 291 17.10 1.35 -28.94
C ILE A 291 15.97 1.80 -29.88
N LYS A 292 15.78 1.03 -30.96
CA LYS A 292 14.72 1.19 -31.97
C LYS A 292 13.78 -0.01 -31.97
N LYS A 293 12.55 0.15 -32.48
CA LYS A 293 11.50 -0.90 -32.49
C LYS A 293 12.00 -2.25 -33.03
N GLU A 294 12.80 -2.24 -34.09
CA GLU A 294 13.40 -3.44 -34.71
C GLU A 294 14.34 -4.19 -33.77
N ASN A 295 15.05 -3.46 -32.91
CA ASN A 295 15.98 -4.03 -31.94
C ASN A 295 15.29 -4.35 -30.60
N LEU A 296 13.98 -4.13 -30.44
CA LEU A 296 13.29 -4.50 -29.19
C LEU A 296 12.97 -5.99 -29.09
N VAL A 297 13.08 -6.74 -30.19
CA VAL A 297 13.03 -8.21 -30.19
C VAL A 297 14.42 -8.81 -30.02
N LEU A 298 14.49 -10.13 -29.86
CA LEU A 298 15.78 -10.82 -29.80
C LEU A 298 16.48 -10.81 -31.15
N THR A 299 17.76 -10.47 -31.14
CA THR A 299 18.65 -10.54 -32.30
C THR A 299 19.58 -11.73 -32.20
N LYS A 300 20.14 -12.15 -33.33
CA LYS A 300 21.18 -13.18 -33.39
C LYS A 300 22.37 -12.83 -32.49
N GLN A 301 22.79 -11.56 -32.51
CA GLN A 301 23.93 -11.06 -31.74
C GLN A 301 23.71 -11.18 -30.23
N ASP A 302 22.47 -11.04 -29.76
CA ASP A 302 22.12 -11.22 -28.34
C ASP A 302 22.42 -12.63 -27.86
N ILE A 303 22.01 -13.64 -28.64
CA ILE A 303 22.16 -15.06 -28.28
C ILE A 303 23.63 -15.47 -28.33
N ILE A 304 24.35 -15.07 -29.38
CA ILE A 304 25.78 -15.36 -29.52
C ILE A 304 26.56 -14.74 -28.36
N SER A 305 26.33 -13.46 -28.07
CA SER A 305 27.02 -12.75 -26.99
C SER A 305 26.67 -13.32 -25.61
N THR A 306 25.42 -13.78 -25.43
CA THR A 306 25.00 -14.48 -24.20
C THR A 306 25.75 -15.81 -24.03
N ILE A 307 25.89 -16.60 -25.10
CA ILE A 307 26.66 -17.85 -25.08
C ILE A 307 28.14 -17.56 -24.80
N LYS A 308 28.74 -16.55 -25.47
CA LYS A 308 30.13 -16.11 -25.23
C LYS A 308 30.37 -15.79 -23.77
N TYR A 309 29.51 -14.93 -23.19
CA TYR A 309 29.61 -14.55 -21.78
C TYR A 309 29.44 -15.77 -20.85
N LEU A 310 28.43 -16.61 -21.09
CA LEU A 310 28.17 -17.81 -20.26
C LEU A 310 29.36 -18.76 -20.24
N VAL A 311 30.00 -18.99 -21.38
CA VAL A 311 31.14 -19.90 -21.49
C VAL A 311 32.39 -19.28 -20.86
N ASN A 312 32.62 -17.97 -21.01
CA ASN A 312 33.72 -17.25 -20.37
C ASN A 312 33.64 -17.27 -18.83
N LEU A 313 32.44 -17.26 -18.25
CA LEU A 313 32.24 -17.42 -16.80
C LEU A 313 32.85 -18.73 -16.25
N THR A 314 32.95 -19.78 -17.08
CA THR A 314 33.56 -21.05 -16.64
C THR A 314 35.07 -20.97 -16.40
N LYS A 315 35.76 -19.97 -16.99
CA LYS A 315 37.16 -19.61 -16.70
C LYS A 315 37.28 -18.45 -15.69
N GLY A 316 36.18 -18.04 -15.04
CA GLY A 316 36.16 -16.90 -14.11
C GLY A 316 36.30 -15.53 -14.79
N ARG A 317 36.07 -15.44 -16.11
CA ARG A 317 36.08 -14.16 -16.84
C ARG A 317 34.67 -13.58 -16.89
N GLY A 318 34.40 -12.64 -15.98
CA GLY A 318 33.09 -11.98 -15.81
C GLY A 318 32.45 -12.28 -14.46
N GLU A 319 31.30 -11.66 -14.19
CA GLU A 319 30.62 -11.74 -12.90
C GLU A 319 29.20 -12.32 -13.00
N PHE A 320 28.79 -13.00 -11.93
CA PHE A 320 27.44 -13.51 -11.73
C PHE A 320 26.49 -12.42 -11.27
N ASP A 321 25.24 -12.48 -11.74
CA ASP A 321 24.23 -11.50 -11.38
C ASP A 321 23.54 -11.87 -10.06
N ASN A 322 23.54 -10.94 -9.11
CA ASN A 322 22.59 -10.98 -8.01
C ASN A 322 21.22 -10.49 -8.52
N ILE A 323 20.27 -11.42 -8.66
CA ILE A 323 18.94 -11.11 -9.21
C ILE A 323 18.11 -10.18 -8.28
N ASP A 324 18.48 -10.08 -7.01
CA ASP A 324 17.80 -9.25 -6.03
C ASP A 324 18.41 -7.84 -5.90
N HIS A 325 19.55 -7.59 -6.55
CA HIS A 325 20.16 -6.28 -6.67
C HIS A 325 19.21 -5.26 -7.32
N LEU A 326 19.16 -4.01 -6.85
CA LEU A 326 18.26 -3.00 -7.43
C LEU A 326 18.61 -2.60 -8.86
N GLY A 327 19.83 -2.80 -9.36
CA GLY A 327 20.14 -2.67 -10.79
C GLY A 327 19.45 -3.75 -11.65
N ASN A 328 19.05 -4.86 -11.02
CA ASN A 328 18.37 -6.01 -11.62
C ASN A 328 16.86 -6.01 -11.42
N ARG A 329 16.34 -5.02 -10.70
CA ARG A 329 14.92 -4.84 -10.43
C ARG A 329 14.47 -3.45 -10.82
N ARG A 330 13.27 -3.34 -11.36
CA ARG A 330 12.67 -2.06 -11.75
C ARG A 330 11.32 -1.86 -11.11
N LEU A 331 10.99 -0.60 -10.92
CA LEU A 331 9.69 -0.16 -10.48
C LEU A 331 8.76 -0.02 -11.67
N ARG A 332 7.68 -0.80 -11.66
CA ARG A 332 6.52 -0.59 -12.51
C ARG A 332 5.59 0.38 -11.80
N THR A 333 5.42 1.53 -12.42
CA THR A 333 4.62 2.63 -11.89
C THR A 333 3.16 2.55 -12.33
N VAL A 334 2.30 3.36 -11.74
CA VAL A 334 0.84 3.33 -11.93
C VAL A 334 0.40 3.30 -13.41
N GLY A 335 0.95 4.18 -14.25
CA GLY A 335 0.60 4.25 -15.66
C GLY A 335 0.96 2.97 -16.43
N GLU A 336 2.12 2.38 -16.11
CA GLU A 336 2.56 1.12 -16.72
C GLU A 336 1.66 -0.04 -16.29
N LEU A 337 1.28 -0.10 -15.01
CA LEU A 337 0.42 -1.15 -14.46
C LEU A 337 -0.99 -1.11 -15.08
N ILE A 338 -1.58 0.09 -15.22
CA ILE A 338 -2.89 0.27 -15.87
C ILE A 338 -2.81 -0.11 -17.35
N SER A 339 -1.76 0.34 -18.04
CA SER A 339 -1.53 -0.01 -19.44
C SER A 339 -1.45 -1.53 -19.63
N MET A 340 -0.63 -2.21 -18.84
CA MET A 340 -0.41 -3.66 -18.99
C MET A 340 -1.58 -4.52 -18.53
N TYR A 341 -2.06 -4.30 -17.30
CA TYR A 341 -2.99 -5.22 -16.65
C TYR A 341 -4.45 -4.81 -16.81
N GLY A 342 -4.73 -3.55 -17.19
CA GLY A 342 -6.06 -3.10 -17.58
C GLY A 342 -6.22 -3.09 -19.09
N ILE A 343 -5.53 -2.15 -19.76
CA ILE A 343 -5.83 -1.76 -21.14
C ILE A 343 -5.37 -2.82 -22.15
N ARG A 344 -4.12 -3.30 -22.07
CA ARG A 344 -3.56 -4.26 -23.03
C ARG A 344 -4.34 -5.58 -23.01
N ILE A 345 -4.69 -6.09 -21.82
CA ILE A 345 -5.51 -7.31 -21.67
C ILE A 345 -6.90 -7.12 -22.31
N GLY A 346 -7.53 -5.97 -22.08
CA GLY A 346 -8.80 -5.62 -22.72
C GLY A 346 -8.70 -5.51 -24.24
N MET A 347 -7.65 -4.87 -24.74
CA MET A 347 -7.39 -4.68 -26.17
C MET A 347 -7.09 -5.98 -26.89
N LEU A 348 -6.39 -6.94 -26.27
CA LEU A 348 -6.18 -8.28 -26.86
C LEU A 348 -7.51 -9.00 -27.16
N ARG A 349 -8.52 -8.84 -26.29
CA ARG A 349 -9.86 -9.39 -26.49
C ARG A 349 -10.63 -8.61 -27.56
N THR A 350 -10.52 -7.28 -27.51
CA THR A 350 -11.18 -6.37 -28.44
C THR A 350 -10.67 -6.53 -29.87
N GLU A 351 -9.35 -6.71 -30.05
CA GLU A 351 -8.74 -7.00 -31.35
C GLU A 351 -9.36 -8.26 -31.96
N LYS A 352 -9.47 -9.34 -31.20
CA LYS A 352 -10.07 -10.59 -31.68
C LYS A 352 -11.52 -10.38 -32.15
N GLU A 353 -12.32 -9.66 -31.36
CA GLU A 353 -13.72 -9.37 -31.71
C GLU A 353 -13.84 -8.48 -32.96
N ILE A 354 -12.97 -7.48 -33.09
CA ILE A 354 -12.89 -6.62 -34.28
C ILE A 354 -12.59 -7.46 -35.53
N LYS A 355 -11.61 -8.37 -35.47
CA LYS A 355 -11.25 -9.26 -36.58
C LYS A 355 -12.41 -10.17 -36.99
N GLU A 356 -13.10 -10.73 -36.01
CA GLU A 356 -14.26 -11.59 -36.23
C GLU A 356 -15.41 -10.83 -36.90
N ARG A 357 -15.81 -9.67 -36.34
CA ARG A 357 -16.86 -8.82 -36.92
C ARG A 357 -16.53 -8.37 -38.35
N MET A 358 -15.32 -7.90 -38.61
CA MET A 358 -14.90 -7.50 -39.97
C MET A 358 -14.98 -8.66 -40.97
N SER A 359 -14.74 -9.90 -40.52
CA SER A 359 -14.80 -11.07 -41.38
C SER A 359 -16.24 -11.47 -41.73
N LEU A 360 -17.17 -11.27 -40.80
CA LEU A 360 -18.60 -11.57 -40.94
C LEU A 360 -19.37 -10.54 -41.80
N VAL A 361 -18.87 -9.30 -41.89
CA VAL A 361 -19.51 -8.27 -42.73
C VAL A 361 -19.44 -8.65 -44.22
N ALA A 362 -20.58 -8.50 -44.91
CA ALA A 362 -20.69 -8.71 -46.36
C ALA A 362 -19.83 -7.69 -47.13
N ASN A 363 -19.30 -8.07 -48.30
CA ASN A 363 -18.28 -7.30 -49.01
C ASN A 363 -18.77 -5.91 -49.50
N ASP A 364 -20.07 -5.83 -49.76
CA ASP A 364 -20.79 -4.75 -50.41
C ASP A 364 -21.33 -3.72 -49.39
N ILE A 365 -21.21 -4.03 -48.10
CA ILE A 365 -21.57 -3.14 -47.00
C ILE A 365 -20.32 -2.43 -46.50
N ASN A 366 -20.37 -1.09 -46.40
CA ASN A 366 -19.32 -0.27 -45.82
C ASN A 366 -19.72 0.15 -44.39
N PRO A 367 -19.45 -0.66 -43.35
CA PRO A 367 -19.79 -0.31 -41.97
C PRO A 367 -18.96 0.89 -41.49
N THR A 368 -19.43 1.55 -40.44
CA THR A 368 -18.67 2.58 -39.73
C THR A 368 -17.75 1.95 -38.69
N PRO A 369 -16.63 2.59 -38.30
CA PRO A 369 -15.76 2.08 -37.23
C PRO A 369 -16.51 1.77 -35.91
N ALA A 370 -17.50 2.58 -35.53
CA ALA A 370 -18.30 2.36 -34.32
C ALA A 370 -19.15 1.06 -34.35
N GLN A 371 -19.53 0.57 -35.53
CA GLN A 371 -20.28 -0.69 -35.65
C GLN A 371 -19.38 -1.93 -35.44
N ILE A 372 -18.08 -1.79 -35.67
CA ILE A 372 -17.10 -2.87 -35.56
C ILE A 372 -16.49 -2.93 -34.17
N VAL A 373 -16.18 -1.79 -33.57
CA VAL A 373 -15.45 -1.73 -32.29
C VAL A 373 -16.40 -1.90 -31.12
N ASN A 374 -16.16 -2.92 -30.29
CA ASN A 374 -16.85 -3.12 -29.01
C ASN A 374 -15.95 -2.69 -27.85
N SER A 375 -16.41 -1.73 -27.03
CA SER A 375 -15.69 -1.20 -25.88
C SER A 375 -15.77 -2.07 -24.63
N LYS A 376 -16.75 -2.99 -24.54
CA LYS A 376 -17.03 -3.77 -23.32
C LYS A 376 -15.80 -4.55 -22.80
N PRO A 377 -15.01 -5.27 -23.62
CA PRO A 377 -13.88 -6.04 -23.10
C PRO A 377 -12.80 -5.17 -22.42
N VAL A 378 -12.58 -3.96 -22.92
CA VAL A 378 -11.63 -3.00 -22.33
C VAL A 378 -12.16 -2.45 -21.01
N ILE A 379 -13.43 -2.02 -20.98
CA ILE A 379 -14.08 -1.50 -19.78
C ILE A 379 -14.05 -2.54 -18.65
N MET A 380 -14.37 -3.80 -18.95
CA MET A 380 -14.34 -4.89 -17.97
C MET A 380 -12.93 -5.14 -17.41
N ALA A 381 -11.90 -5.08 -18.26
CA ALA A 381 -10.52 -5.30 -17.82
C ALA A 381 -10.02 -4.16 -16.92
N ILE A 382 -10.33 -2.90 -17.26
CA ILE A 382 -10.01 -1.73 -16.42
C ILE A 382 -10.74 -1.82 -15.07
N ASN A 383 -12.05 -2.06 -15.09
CA ASN A 383 -12.84 -2.20 -13.87
C ASN A 383 -12.34 -3.35 -12.98
N SER A 384 -11.96 -4.49 -13.59
CA SER A 384 -11.36 -5.61 -12.87
C SER A 384 -10.04 -5.22 -12.22
N PHE A 385 -9.15 -4.51 -12.93
CA PHE A 385 -7.89 -4.04 -12.37
C PHE A 385 -8.11 -3.14 -11.15
N TYR A 386 -8.97 -2.12 -11.25
CA TYR A 386 -9.19 -1.20 -10.14
C TYR A 386 -9.91 -1.83 -8.95
N ARG A 387 -10.82 -2.81 -9.17
CA ARG A 387 -11.62 -3.40 -8.09
C ARG A 387 -10.95 -4.59 -7.42
N THR A 388 -10.32 -5.48 -8.20
CA THR A 388 -9.87 -6.81 -7.75
C THR A 388 -8.36 -6.96 -7.65
N SER A 389 -7.57 -6.14 -8.35
CA SER A 389 -6.10 -6.26 -8.31
C SER A 389 -5.55 -6.00 -6.92
N GLN A 390 -4.60 -6.82 -6.48
CA GLN A 390 -3.82 -6.61 -5.25
C GLN A 390 -3.01 -5.30 -5.28
N LEU A 391 -2.75 -4.75 -6.47
CA LEU A 391 -2.03 -3.49 -6.65
C LEU A 391 -2.94 -2.27 -6.49
N SER A 392 -4.26 -2.42 -6.64
CA SER A 392 -5.25 -1.36 -6.42
C SER A 392 -5.84 -1.51 -5.02
N THR A 393 -5.25 -0.79 -4.06
CA THR A 393 -5.63 -0.90 -2.65
C THR A 393 -6.50 0.26 -2.21
N ILE A 394 -7.36 0.02 -1.21
CA ILE A 394 -8.07 1.09 -0.52
C ILE A 394 -7.03 1.96 0.19
N VAL A 395 -7.15 3.29 0.07
CA VAL A 395 -6.21 4.20 0.74
C VAL A 395 -6.33 4.03 2.25
N ASP A 396 -5.20 3.86 2.92
CA ASP A 396 -5.13 3.86 4.38
C ASP A 396 -5.23 5.29 4.90
N GLN A 397 -6.45 5.69 5.29
CA GLN A 397 -6.78 7.05 5.69
C GLN A 397 -6.87 7.19 7.21
N THR A 398 -5.96 6.55 7.95
CA THR A 398 -5.88 6.76 9.41
C THR A 398 -5.43 8.19 9.73
N ASN A 399 -4.39 8.69 9.06
CA ASN A 399 -3.91 10.06 9.15
C ASN A 399 -3.13 10.42 7.86
N PRO A 400 -2.75 11.69 7.62
CA PRO A 400 -2.05 12.10 6.40
C PRO A 400 -0.72 11.38 6.15
N LEU A 401 0.00 10.97 7.20
CA LEU A 401 1.24 10.20 7.06
C LEU A 401 0.95 8.80 6.52
N SER A 402 -0.10 8.14 7.00
CA SER A 402 -0.52 6.83 6.50
C SER A 402 -0.93 6.86 5.02
N GLU A 403 -1.66 7.92 4.61
CA GLU A 403 -2.01 8.14 3.20
C GLU A 403 -0.74 8.27 2.34
N LEU A 404 0.23 9.06 2.79
CA LEU A 404 1.48 9.31 2.09
C LEU A 404 2.35 8.04 1.99
N ASP A 405 2.48 7.30 3.08
CA ASP A 405 3.20 6.02 3.11
C ASP A 405 2.58 5.04 2.10
N ASN A 406 1.24 5.01 1.97
CA ASN A 406 0.59 4.16 0.98
C ASN A 406 0.90 4.56 -0.47
N MET A 407 1.02 5.86 -0.78
CA MET A 407 1.41 6.35 -2.10
C MET A 407 2.86 5.98 -2.46
N ARG A 408 3.72 5.84 -1.45
CA ARG A 408 5.15 5.52 -1.57
C ARG A 408 5.47 4.04 -1.33
N ARG A 409 4.43 3.22 -1.17
CA ARG A 409 4.54 1.77 -0.97
C ARG A 409 4.93 1.09 -2.28
N VAL A 410 5.78 0.09 -2.15
CA VAL A 410 6.26 -0.77 -3.23
C VAL A 410 6.08 -2.22 -2.81
N THR A 411 5.66 -3.09 -3.74
CA THR A 411 5.53 -4.53 -3.47
C THR A 411 6.22 -5.38 -4.53
N VAL A 412 6.83 -6.48 -4.11
CA VAL A 412 7.34 -7.53 -5.00
C VAL A 412 6.20 -8.44 -5.50
N GLY A 413 5.03 -8.41 -4.83
CA GLY A 413 3.87 -9.24 -5.15
C GLY A 413 3.02 -8.71 -6.30
N GLY A 414 1.82 -9.29 -6.46
CA GLY A 414 0.89 -8.94 -7.55
C GLY A 414 1.16 -9.68 -8.87
N PRO A 415 0.39 -9.37 -9.93
CA PRO A 415 0.49 -10.06 -11.22
C PRO A 415 1.92 -10.06 -11.78
N GLY A 416 2.46 -11.23 -12.13
CA GLY A 416 3.84 -11.37 -12.63
C GLY A 416 4.96 -11.11 -11.59
N GLY A 417 4.59 -10.87 -10.33
CA GLY A 417 5.48 -10.75 -9.19
C GLY A 417 5.71 -12.08 -8.47
N ILE A 418 6.11 -12.03 -7.20
CA ILE A 418 6.41 -13.20 -6.37
C ILE A 418 5.35 -13.34 -5.28
N GLU A 419 4.79 -14.54 -5.13
CA GLU A 419 3.90 -14.87 -4.02
C GLU A 419 4.66 -14.82 -2.69
N LYS A 420 3.99 -14.36 -1.63
CA LYS A 420 4.62 -14.09 -0.32
C LYS A 420 5.29 -15.33 0.29
N GLU A 421 4.65 -16.48 0.13
CA GLU A 421 5.12 -17.80 0.60
C GLU A 421 6.32 -18.30 -0.20
N ARG A 422 6.49 -17.84 -1.44
CA ARG A 422 7.59 -18.22 -2.34
C ARG A 422 8.75 -17.23 -2.33
N ALA A 423 8.64 -16.13 -1.59
CA ALA A 423 9.69 -15.13 -1.49
C ALA A 423 10.88 -15.70 -0.70
N SER A 424 12.04 -15.77 -1.33
CA SER A 424 13.29 -16.21 -0.70
C SER A 424 13.74 -15.24 0.39
N PHE A 425 14.59 -15.72 1.30
CA PHE A 425 15.22 -14.87 2.32
C PHE A 425 16.00 -13.70 1.70
N SER A 426 16.69 -13.92 0.58
CA SER A 426 17.45 -12.87 -0.13
C SER A 426 16.60 -11.66 -0.57
N ILE A 427 15.32 -11.86 -0.85
CA ILE A 427 14.38 -10.78 -1.21
C ILE A 427 13.93 -10.01 0.02
N ARG A 428 13.86 -10.70 1.16
CA ARG A 428 13.41 -10.11 2.42
C ARG A 428 14.52 -9.33 3.12
N ASP A 429 15.76 -9.63 2.78
CA ASP A 429 16.96 -9.02 3.35
C ASP A 429 17.24 -7.62 2.77
N ILE A 430 18.03 -6.85 3.50
CA ILE A 430 18.44 -5.50 3.12
C ILE A 430 19.77 -5.59 2.36
N SER A 431 19.79 -5.06 1.15
CA SER A 431 20.99 -5.00 0.30
C SER A 431 21.57 -3.59 0.27
N SER A 432 22.90 -3.48 0.15
CA SER A 432 23.62 -2.21 -0.10
C SER A 432 23.01 -1.39 -1.24
N SER A 433 22.56 -2.06 -2.29
CA SER A 433 21.90 -1.45 -3.46
C SER A 433 20.63 -0.65 -3.14
N GLN A 434 20.02 -0.88 -1.98
CA GLN A 434 18.82 -0.19 -1.51
C GLN A 434 19.12 1.20 -0.94
N TYR A 435 20.38 1.52 -0.65
CA TYR A 435 20.80 2.79 -0.07
C TYR A 435 20.23 3.98 -0.85
N GLY A 436 19.56 4.89 -0.15
CA GLY A 436 18.95 6.09 -0.75
C GLY A 436 17.77 5.85 -1.70
N ARG A 437 17.35 4.59 -1.91
CA ARG A 437 16.30 4.19 -2.87
C ARG A 437 15.08 3.59 -2.18
N ILE A 438 15.31 2.68 -1.24
CA ILE A 438 14.29 2.03 -0.41
C ILE A 438 14.64 2.27 1.06
N CYS A 439 13.62 2.57 1.87
CA CYS A 439 13.79 2.76 3.30
C CYS A 439 14.10 1.42 3.99
N PRO A 440 15.23 1.29 4.71
CA PRO A 440 15.59 0.05 5.40
C PRO A 440 14.76 -0.19 6.68
N ILE A 441 14.19 0.87 7.26
CA ILE A 441 13.45 0.79 8.54
C ILE A 441 11.96 0.49 8.33
N ARG A 442 11.38 0.89 7.19
CA ARG A 442 9.93 0.84 6.97
C ARG A 442 9.54 -0.40 6.17
N SER A 443 8.96 -1.40 6.86
CA SER A 443 8.35 -2.59 6.24
C SER A 443 7.27 -3.16 7.18
N PRO A 444 6.17 -3.77 6.70
CA PRO A 444 5.22 -4.46 7.57
C PRO A 444 5.87 -5.60 8.35
N GLU A 445 5.44 -5.79 9.59
CA GLU A 445 5.77 -6.97 10.39
C GLU A 445 5.05 -8.22 9.85
N GLY A 446 5.57 -9.40 10.16
CA GLY A 446 4.97 -10.68 9.77
C GLY A 446 5.30 -11.12 8.33
N PRO A 447 4.42 -11.88 7.65
CA PRO A 447 4.74 -12.53 6.37
C PRO A 447 5.10 -11.58 5.23
N ASN A 448 4.75 -10.29 5.33
CA ASN A 448 5.01 -9.28 4.32
C ASN A 448 6.38 -8.59 4.47
N ILE A 449 7.16 -8.91 5.52
CA ILE A 449 8.45 -8.27 5.78
C ILE A 449 9.39 -8.41 4.57
N GLY A 450 9.94 -7.29 4.10
CA GLY A 450 10.83 -7.19 2.94
C GLY A 450 10.16 -7.46 1.56
N VAL A 451 8.94 -7.99 1.54
CA VAL A 451 8.12 -8.14 0.32
C VAL A 451 7.34 -6.87 0.01
N VAL A 452 6.95 -6.14 1.07
CA VAL A 452 6.35 -4.81 0.98
C VAL A 452 7.33 -3.82 1.59
N ILE A 453 7.83 -2.91 0.77
CA ILE A 453 8.87 -1.95 1.10
C ILE A 453 8.41 -0.54 0.72
N TYR A 454 9.16 0.49 1.10
CA TYR A 454 8.74 1.88 0.91
C TYR A 454 9.89 2.71 0.32
N LEU A 455 9.56 3.65 -0.56
CA LEU A 455 10.56 4.51 -1.22
C LEU A 455 11.25 5.43 -0.19
N ALA A 456 12.58 5.49 -0.24
CA ALA A 456 13.36 6.47 0.49
C ALA A 456 13.10 7.90 -0.02
N LEU A 457 13.30 8.93 0.81
CA LEU A 457 12.83 10.31 0.58
C LEU A 457 13.05 10.82 -0.84
N TYR A 458 14.29 10.74 -1.32
CA TYR A 458 14.74 11.31 -2.61
C TYR A 458 14.77 10.31 -3.76
N SER A 459 14.25 9.10 -3.53
CA SER A 459 14.20 8.05 -4.52
C SER A 459 13.42 8.51 -5.75
N ARG A 460 14.06 8.41 -6.92
CA ARG A 460 13.47 8.74 -8.22
C ARG A 460 13.42 7.51 -9.11
N VAL A 461 12.53 7.57 -10.10
CA VAL A 461 12.38 6.52 -11.12
C VAL A 461 12.78 7.10 -12.46
N ASN A 462 13.79 6.53 -13.09
CA ASN A 462 14.27 7.01 -14.37
C ASN A 462 13.38 6.55 -15.54
N LYS A 463 13.77 6.93 -16.76
CA LYS A 463 13.05 6.59 -17.99
C LYS A 463 12.89 5.08 -18.25
N TYR A 464 13.74 4.24 -17.65
CA TYR A 464 13.70 2.78 -17.78
C TYR A 464 12.97 2.08 -16.62
N GLY A 465 12.52 2.83 -15.61
CA GLY A 465 11.91 2.28 -14.41
C GLY A 465 12.90 1.85 -13.33
N LEU A 466 14.21 2.13 -13.47
CA LEU A 466 15.20 1.82 -12.44
C LEU A 466 15.21 2.91 -11.37
N LEU A 467 15.49 2.53 -10.13
CA LEU A 467 15.54 3.45 -9.00
C LEU A 467 16.88 4.17 -8.93
N GLU A 468 16.82 5.48 -8.79
CA GLU A 468 17.98 6.36 -8.68
C GLU A 468 17.93 7.17 -7.39
N THR A 469 19.11 7.54 -6.91
CA THR A 469 19.26 8.40 -5.74
C THR A 469 20.25 9.54 -6.06
N PRO A 470 20.04 10.75 -5.51
CA PRO A 470 20.89 11.91 -5.79
C PRO A 470 22.17 11.93 -4.95
N TYR A 471 23.24 12.43 -5.56
CA TYR A 471 24.52 12.71 -4.93
C TYR A 471 25.09 14.06 -5.35
N LYS A 472 25.83 14.73 -4.46
CA LYS A 472 26.62 15.92 -4.78
C LYS A 472 27.94 15.49 -5.41
N LYS A 473 28.29 16.08 -6.54
CA LYS A 473 29.58 15.89 -7.19
C LYS A 473 30.67 16.69 -6.49
N VAL A 474 31.89 16.18 -6.49
CA VAL A 474 33.06 16.88 -5.96
C VAL A 474 34.02 17.28 -7.07
N LEU A 475 34.70 18.42 -6.88
CA LEU A 475 35.78 18.88 -7.75
C LEU A 475 37.12 18.65 -7.07
N LYS A 476 38.09 18.13 -7.84
CA LYS A 476 39.45 17.91 -7.38
C LYS A 476 40.32 19.08 -7.88
N GLU A 477 40.80 19.90 -6.96
CA GLU A 477 41.63 21.07 -7.28
C GLU A 477 43.03 20.90 -6.66
N LYS A 478 44.07 21.23 -7.43
CA LYS A 478 45.45 21.17 -6.94
C LYS A 478 45.83 22.53 -6.33
N ILE A 479 45.96 22.59 -5.00
CA ILE A 479 46.33 23.80 -4.26
C ILE A 479 47.63 23.53 -3.49
N ASN A 480 48.67 24.32 -3.72
CA ASN A 480 50.00 24.17 -3.09
C ASN A 480 50.60 22.75 -3.22
N GLY A 481 50.40 22.10 -4.38
CA GLY A 481 50.92 20.77 -4.65
C GLY A 481 50.09 19.60 -4.09
N LYS A 482 49.12 19.85 -3.21
CA LYS A 482 48.19 18.84 -2.66
C LYS A 482 46.83 18.90 -3.37
N ILE A 483 46.19 17.75 -3.58
CA ILE A 483 44.83 17.70 -4.13
C ILE A 483 43.87 18.00 -2.98
N ARG A 484 43.02 19.01 -3.15
CA ARG A 484 41.92 19.32 -2.24
C ARG A 484 40.59 19.08 -2.94
N ILE A 485 39.63 18.60 -2.18
CA ILE A 485 38.30 18.25 -2.68
C ILE A 485 37.32 19.33 -2.30
N LYS A 486 36.71 19.96 -3.31
CA LYS A 486 35.66 20.97 -3.14
C LYS A 486 34.29 20.37 -3.42
N ILE A 487 33.35 20.58 -2.50
CA ILE A 487 31.97 20.13 -2.67
C ILE A 487 31.25 21.10 -3.63
N THR A 488 30.50 20.57 -4.59
CA THR A 488 29.69 21.38 -5.51
C THR A 488 28.20 21.23 -5.24
N ASP A 489 27.41 22.16 -5.78
CA ASP A 489 25.95 22.08 -5.81
C ASP A 489 25.42 21.28 -7.01
N GLU A 490 26.29 20.70 -7.85
CA GLU A 490 25.90 19.84 -8.97
C GLU A 490 25.39 18.49 -8.44
N ILE A 491 24.09 18.22 -8.64
CA ILE A 491 23.43 16.97 -8.23
C ILE A 491 23.41 15.98 -9.39
N VAL A 492 23.93 14.78 -9.16
CA VAL A 492 23.92 13.66 -10.11
C VAL A 492 23.06 12.53 -9.54
N TYR A 493 22.16 11.98 -10.36
CA TYR A 493 21.36 10.81 -10.00
C TYR A 493 22.02 9.54 -10.51
N LEU A 494 22.24 8.57 -9.62
CA LEU A 494 22.89 7.30 -9.97
C LEU A 494 21.96 6.11 -9.73
N GLN A 495 22.01 5.13 -10.64
CA GLN A 495 21.40 3.80 -10.46
C GLN A 495 22.30 2.95 -9.55
N ALA A 496 21.75 1.88 -8.99
CA ALA A 496 22.49 1.06 -8.02
C ALA A 496 23.79 0.46 -8.58
N ASP A 497 23.78 -0.02 -9.83
CA ASP A 497 24.96 -0.59 -10.50
C ASP A 497 25.96 0.46 -11.02
N ASP A 498 25.51 1.68 -11.29
CA ASP A 498 26.41 2.79 -11.62
C ASP A 498 27.05 3.41 -10.36
N GLU A 499 26.38 3.33 -9.22
CA GLU A 499 26.90 3.77 -7.92
C GLU A 499 28.13 2.97 -7.50
N GLU A 500 28.14 1.66 -7.74
CA GLU A 500 29.22 0.75 -7.32
C GLU A 500 30.59 1.13 -7.90
N LYS A 501 30.62 1.80 -9.06
CA LYS A 501 31.85 2.25 -9.75
C LYS A 501 32.56 3.41 -9.07
N PHE A 502 31.91 4.07 -8.11
CA PHE A 502 32.40 5.29 -7.50
C PHE A 502 32.65 5.11 -6.00
N TYR A 503 33.51 5.96 -5.45
CA TYR A 503 33.67 6.10 -4.01
C TYR A 503 32.73 7.21 -3.51
N ILE A 504 31.79 6.85 -2.64
CA ILE A 504 30.76 7.76 -2.14
C ILE A 504 30.76 7.80 -0.62
N THR A 505 30.80 9.00 -0.04
CA THR A 505 30.78 9.18 1.42
C THR A 505 29.47 9.81 1.88
N SER A 506 29.15 9.60 3.15
CA SER A 506 28.00 10.22 3.78
C SER A 506 28.25 11.71 4.01
N SER A 507 27.22 12.54 3.85
CA SER A 507 27.27 13.94 4.26
C SER A 507 27.29 14.13 5.77
N SER A 508 27.04 13.08 6.55
CA SER A 508 27.11 13.13 8.01
C SER A 508 28.55 13.31 8.49
N ASN A 509 28.78 14.28 9.37
CA ASN A 509 30.06 14.50 10.07
C ASN A 509 31.25 14.87 9.16
N LEU A 510 31.02 15.48 8.00
CA LEU A 510 32.10 16.02 7.17
C LEU A 510 32.57 17.38 7.70
N GLU A 511 33.87 17.50 7.96
CA GLU A 511 34.50 18.78 8.28
C GLU A 511 34.86 19.52 6.98
N ILE A 512 34.19 20.65 6.77
CA ILE A 512 34.30 21.48 5.57
C ILE A 512 34.78 22.88 5.99
N ASP A 513 35.73 23.45 5.25
CA ASP A 513 36.19 24.82 5.47
C ASP A 513 35.20 25.86 4.91
N ASN A 514 35.42 27.14 5.24
CA ASN A 514 34.56 28.25 4.77
C ASN A 514 34.52 28.42 3.23
N LYS A 515 35.43 27.77 2.49
CA LYS A 515 35.52 27.82 1.02
C LYS A 515 34.93 26.56 0.37
N GLY A 516 34.40 25.62 1.16
CA GLY A 516 33.75 24.40 0.69
C GLY A 516 34.69 23.22 0.46
N TYR A 517 35.92 23.25 0.98
CA TYR A 517 36.87 22.13 0.86
C TYR A 517 36.78 21.18 2.06
N LEU A 518 36.93 19.89 1.80
CA LEU A 518 37.07 18.87 2.85
C LEU A 518 38.42 19.02 3.57
N ILE A 519 38.37 18.93 4.90
CA ILE A 519 39.55 19.10 5.77
C ILE A 519 40.27 17.77 6.03
N ALA A 520 39.53 16.66 6.14
CA ALA A 520 40.09 15.35 6.52
C ALA A 520 40.98 14.72 5.41
N ASP A 521 42.08 14.09 5.80
CA ASP A 521 43.00 13.38 4.89
C ASP A 521 42.50 11.97 4.51
N SER A 522 41.80 11.28 5.43
CA SER A 522 41.07 10.04 5.18
C SER A 522 39.61 10.16 5.59
N LEU A 523 38.76 9.37 4.94
CA LEU A 523 37.34 9.30 5.25
C LEU A 523 36.78 7.90 4.96
N VAL A 524 35.63 7.60 5.55
CA VAL A 524 34.89 6.37 5.27
C VAL A 524 34.03 6.57 4.02
N ALA A 525 34.13 5.67 3.05
CA ALA A 525 33.34 5.68 1.84
C ALA A 525 32.74 4.30 1.55
N ARG A 526 31.63 4.30 0.82
CA ARG A 526 31.03 3.12 0.22
C ARG A 526 31.62 2.92 -1.18
N HIS A 527 31.98 1.69 -1.49
CA HIS A 527 32.43 1.26 -2.83
C HIS A 527 32.08 -0.21 -3.03
N GLU A 528 31.52 -0.57 -4.19
CA GLU A 528 31.09 -1.96 -4.50
C GLU A 528 30.20 -2.61 -3.42
N GLY A 529 29.42 -1.78 -2.69
CA GLY A 529 28.54 -2.23 -1.61
C GLY A 529 29.21 -2.43 -0.25
N GLU A 530 30.53 -2.28 -0.14
CA GLU A 530 31.28 -2.37 1.11
C GLU A 530 31.60 -0.99 1.69
N ILE A 531 31.85 -0.94 3.00
CA ILE A 531 32.28 0.27 3.71
C ILE A 531 33.78 0.16 3.95
N ILE A 532 34.55 1.07 3.38
CA ILE A 532 36.02 1.09 3.43
C ILE A 532 36.55 2.46 3.81
N GLU A 533 37.74 2.51 4.42
CA GLU A 533 38.46 3.75 4.64
C GLU A 533 39.33 4.08 3.42
N ILE A 534 39.22 5.31 2.93
CA ILE A 534 39.95 5.78 1.75
C ILE A 534 40.62 7.12 2.03
N ASN A 535 41.64 7.43 1.23
CA ASN A 535 42.15 8.80 1.14
C ASN A 535 41.10 9.70 0.47
N THR A 536 40.89 10.90 1.01
CA THR A 536 39.93 11.89 0.53
C THR A 536 40.10 12.19 -0.96
N GLU A 537 41.31 12.11 -1.52
CA GLU A 537 41.57 12.34 -2.95
C GLU A 537 40.83 11.36 -3.88
N LYS A 538 40.46 10.16 -3.41
CA LYS A 538 39.74 9.16 -4.21
C LYS A 538 38.24 9.45 -4.35
N ILE A 539 37.67 10.26 -3.46
CA ILE A 539 36.22 10.50 -3.41
C ILE A 539 35.67 11.07 -4.73
N ASN A 540 34.48 10.61 -5.11
CA ASN A 540 33.79 11.07 -6.32
C ASN A 540 32.50 11.83 -6.01
N TYR A 541 31.74 11.35 -5.02
CA TYR A 541 30.42 11.88 -4.69
C TYR A 541 30.18 11.88 -3.19
N ILE A 542 29.22 12.71 -2.76
CA ILE A 542 28.78 12.84 -1.37
C ILE A 542 27.25 12.76 -1.33
N ASP A 543 26.69 12.08 -0.33
CA ASP A 543 25.25 12.05 -0.08
C ASP A 543 24.67 13.48 0.02
N ILE A 544 23.51 13.76 -0.57
CA ILE A 544 22.92 15.12 -0.48
C ILE A 544 22.43 15.45 0.94
N SER A 545 22.05 14.42 1.69
CA SER A 545 21.48 14.50 3.03
C SER A 545 21.73 13.19 3.77
N PRO A 546 22.08 13.21 5.06
CA PRO A 546 22.12 12.01 5.89
C PRO A 546 20.77 11.28 5.95
N ARG A 547 19.67 12.02 5.77
CA ARG A 547 18.29 11.48 5.83
C ARG A 547 17.86 10.79 4.54
N GLN A 548 18.65 10.87 3.47
CA GLN A 548 18.24 10.39 2.16
C GLN A 548 17.95 8.89 2.10
N VAL A 549 18.52 8.12 3.03
CA VAL A 549 18.33 6.68 3.18
C VAL A 549 16.97 6.29 3.75
N LEU A 550 16.30 7.20 4.45
CA LEU A 550 15.08 6.92 5.18
C LEU A 550 13.83 7.23 4.36
N GLY A 551 12.72 6.63 4.74
CA GLY A 551 11.38 6.96 4.24
C GLY A 551 10.70 8.05 5.08
N ALA A 552 9.55 8.53 4.62
CA ALA A 552 8.82 9.65 5.23
C ALA A 552 8.52 9.42 6.73
N SER A 553 7.95 8.27 7.11
CA SER A 553 7.61 7.95 8.50
C SER A 553 8.82 7.77 9.42
N ALA A 554 9.94 7.22 8.93
CA ALA A 554 11.17 7.09 9.71
C ALA A 554 11.81 8.45 10.01
N THR A 555 11.70 9.41 9.08
CA THR A 555 12.31 10.74 9.24
C THR A 555 11.61 11.64 10.27
N LEU A 556 10.46 11.23 10.79
CA LEU A 556 9.70 11.95 11.83
C LEU A 556 10.07 11.55 13.27
N ILE A 557 10.95 10.55 13.42
CA ILE A 557 11.43 10.08 14.72
C ILE A 557 12.73 10.85 15.03
N PRO A 558 12.73 11.81 15.97
CA PRO A 558 13.96 12.47 16.41
C PRO A 558 14.86 11.42 17.07
N PHE A 559 16.18 11.60 17.06
CA PHE A 559 17.11 10.63 17.69
C PHE A 559 16.99 9.19 17.20
N LEU A 560 16.53 8.96 15.97
CA LEU A 560 16.41 7.60 15.41
C LEU A 560 17.70 6.79 15.50
N GLN A 561 18.86 7.47 15.41
CA GLN A 561 20.17 6.84 15.53
C GLN A 561 20.46 6.23 16.91
N ASN A 562 19.66 6.56 17.92
CA ASN A 562 19.75 6.05 19.28
C ASN A 562 18.71 4.94 19.57
N ASP A 563 17.94 4.53 18.57
CA ASP A 563 16.96 3.46 18.69
C ASP A 563 17.42 2.21 17.93
N ASP A 564 17.16 1.04 18.51
CA ASP A 564 17.25 -0.23 17.79
C ASP A 564 16.37 -0.20 16.52
N ALA A 565 16.88 -0.75 15.43
CA ALA A 565 16.20 -0.71 14.12
C ALA A 565 14.80 -1.37 14.15
N SER A 566 14.60 -2.39 14.98
CA SER A 566 13.29 -3.05 15.13
C SER A 566 12.30 -2.13 15.85
N ARG A 567 12.77 -1.35 16.85
CA ARG A 567 11.94 -0.37 17.54
C ARG A 567 11.62 0.82 16.66
N ALA A 568 12.59 1.30 15.89
CA ALA A 568 12.39 2.29 14.85
C ALA A 568 11.31 1.85 13.84
N LEU A 569 11.40 0.61 13.34
CA LEU A 569 10.40 0.01 12.44
C LEU A 569 9.02 0.04 13.07
N MET A 570 8.89 -0.38 14.32
CA MET A 570 7.63 -0.34 15.07
C MET A 570 7.10 1.09 15.25
N GLY A 571 7.98 2.04 15.55
CA GLY A 571 7.67 3.46 15.66
C GLY A 571 7.07 4.03 14.37
N THR A 572 7.61 3.66 13.21
CA THR A 572 7.02 4.06 11.92
C THR A 572 5.60 3.51 11.72
N HIS A 573 5.30 2.28 12.18
CA HIS A 573 3.95 1.71 12.09
C HIS A 573 2.97 2.43 12.98
N MET A 574 3.38 2.72 14.21
CA MET A 574 2.53 3.36 15.21
C MET A 574 2.17 4.78 14.80
N GLN A 575 3.11 5.53 14.22
CA GLN A 575 2.81 6.85 13.65
C GLN A 575 1.72 6.77 12.57
N CYS A 576 1.74 5.78 11.68
CA CYS A 576 0.69 5.60 10.67
C CYS A 576 -0.65 5.09 11.26
N GLN A 577 -0.65 4.57 12.49
CA GLN A 577 -1.85 4.11 13.21
C GLN A 577 -2.44 5.18 14.14
N ALA A 578 -1.78 6.33 14.29
CA ALA A 578 -2.22 7.40 15.18
C ALA A 578 -3.51 8.05 14.68
N VAL A 579 -4.52 8.15 15.54
CA VAL A 579 -5.81 8.74 15.16
C VAL A 579 -5.76 10.27 15.20
N PRO A 580 -6.46 10.97 14.29
CA PRO A 580 -6.60 12.41 14.36
C PRO A 580 -7.36 12.82 15.63
N LEU A 581 -6.77 13.73 16.39
CA LEU A 581 -7.35 14.28 17.61
C LEU A 581 -8.22 15.49 17.28
N VAL A 582 -9.24 15.76 18.11
CA VAL A 582 -10.09 16.95 17.98
C VAL A 582 -9.27 18.23 18.17
N LYS A 583 -8.28 18.19 19.06
CA LYS A 583 -7.32 19.27 19.29
C LYS A 583 -5.93 18.74 18.99
N PRO A 584 -5.44 18.74 17.74
CA PRO A 584 -4.07 18.32 17.45
C PRO A 584 -3.05 19.27 18.10
N GLN A 585 -1.83 18.81 18.34
CA GLN A 585 -0.71 19.65 18.80
C GLN A 585 0.57 19.21 18.09
N ALA A 586 1.32 20.15 17.52
CA ALA A 586 2.61 19.84 16.93
C ALA A 586 3.61 19.33 17.99
N PRO A 587 4.55 18.44 17.63
CA PRO A 587 5.60 18.02 18.56
C PRO A 587 6.52 19.20 18.92
N LEU A 588 6.85 19.35 20.20
CA LEU A 588 7.83 20.33 20.68
C LEU A 588 9.24 19.98 20.20
N VAL A 589 9.54 18.68 20.10
CA VAL A 589 10.79 18.14 19.55
C VAL A 589 10.48 17.49 18.21
N GLY A 590 10.64 18.22 17.11
CA GLY A 590 10.38 17.73 15.75
C GLY A 590 11.65 17.32 15.01
N THR A 591 11.52 17.00 13.72
CA THR A 591 12.66 16.81 12.81
C THR A 591 12.67 17.80 11.65
N ASN A 592 11.69 18.72 11.62
CA ASN A 592 11.35 19.65 10.53
C ASN A 592 10.70 18.98 9.30
N MET A 593 10.49 17.66 9.32
CA MET A 593 9.77 16.93 8.26
C MET A 593 8.25 17.06 8.39
N GLU A 594 7.75 17.45 9.55
CA GLU A 594 6.33 17.61 9.86
C GLU A 594 5.64 18.57 8.89
N LYS A 595 6.33 19.67 8.53
CA LYS A 595 5.83 20.69 7.60
C LYS A 595 5.84 20.23 6.14
N THR A 596 6.82 19.41 5.75
CA THR A 596 6.92 18.86 4.39
C THR A 596 5.85 17.80 4.17
N ILE A 597 5.65 16.93 5.16
CA ILE A 597 4.69 15.81 5.08
C ILE A 597 3.23 16.31 5.14
N SER A 598 2.91 17.29 6.00
CA SER A 598 1.55 17.83 6.11
C SER A 598 1.02 18.44 4.78
N LYS A 599 1.94 18.96 3.96
CA LYS A 599 1.65 19.61 2.67
C LYS A 599 1.63 18.64 1.49
N ALA A 600 2.26 17.47 1.60
CA ALA A 600 2.53 16.57 0.47
C ALA A 600 1.27 16.13 -0.30
N LEU A 601 0.15 15.94 0.40
CA LEU A 601 -1.12 15.49 -0.17
C LEU A 601 -2.15 16.61 -0.35
N ASN A 602 -1.76 17.88 -0.21
CA ASN A 602 -2.66 19.04 -0.25
C ASN A 602 -3.83 18.94 0.75
N ARG A 603 -3.65 18.23 1.86
CA ARG A 603 -4.58 18.20 3.00
C ARG A 603 -4.44 19.47 3.83
N THR A 604 -3.22 19.96 3.97
CA THR A 604 -2.91 21.29 4.50
C THR A 604 -2.78 22.24 3.32
N ILE A 605 -3.53 23.33 3.33
CA ILE A 605 -3.58 24.28 2.20
C ILE A 605 -2.66 25.45 2.50
N ILE A 606 -1.79 25.75 1.53
CA ILE A 606 -0.87 26.89 1.55
C ILE A 606 -1.19 27.86 0.42
N ALA A 607 -0.79 29.11 0.57
CA ALA A 607 -0.99 30.14 -0.43
C ALA A 607 -0.15 29.83 -1.70
N PRO A 608 -0.79 29.68 -2.89
CA PRO A 608 -0.08 29.39 -4.14
C PRO A 608 0.75 30.58 -4.64
N GLU A 609 0.34 31.80 -4.29
CA GLU A 609 1.02 33.06 -4.58
C GLU A 609 0.70 34.10 -3.51
N ASP A 610 1.39 35.24 -3.55
CA ASP A 610 1.08 36.39 -2.69
C ASP A 610 -0.33 36.92 -2.98
N GLY A 611 -1.05 37.35 -1.96
CA GLY A 611 -2.40 37.87 -2.15
C GLY A 611 -3.07 38.33 -0.85
N ILE A 612 -4.38 38.56 -0.94
CA ILE A 612 -5.23 39.01 0.17
C ILE A 612 -6.42 38.06 0.32
N ILE A 613 -6.71 37.66 1.55
CA ILE A 613 -7.89 36.84 1.86
C ILE A 613 -9.14 37.71 1.76
N SER A 614 -9.98 37.45 0.76
CA SER A 614 -11.21 38.23 0.56
C SER A 614 -12.39 37.68 1.34
N PHE A 615 -12.40 36.38 1.64
CA PHE A 615 -13.49 35.73 2.36
C PHE A 615 -12.99 34.48 3.07
N ILE A 616 -13.56 34.21 4.24
CA ILE A 616 -13.30 33.03 5.05
C ILE A 616 -14.54 32.69 5.88
N ASP A 617 -14.92 31.43 5.87
CA ASP A 617 -15.81 30.82 6.86
C ASP A 617 -15.31 29.41 7.20
N ALA A 618 -16.12 28.63 7.93
CA ALA A 618 -15.76 27.27 8.30
C ALA A 618 -15.75 26.29 7.11
N ASN A 619 -16.36 26.63 5.97
CA ASN A 619 -16.55 25.74 4.83
C ASN A 619 -15.69 26.14 3.61
N LYS A 620 -15.28 27.40 3.48
CA LYS A 620 -14.48 27.87 2.35
C LYS A 620 -13.56 29.04 2.69
N VAL A 621 -12.46 29.13 1.94
CA VAL A 621 -11.50 30.23 1.98
C VAL A 621 -11.30 30.76 0.56
N ILE A 622 -11.32 32.08 0.39
CA ILE A 622 -11.11 32.74 -0.89
C ILE A 622 -9.89 33.66 -0.81
N LEU A 623 -8.92 33.40 -1.69
CA LEU A 623 -7.71 34.20 -1.87
C LEU A 623 -7.78 34.95 -3.20
N ASN A 624 -7.66 36.28 -3.14
CA ASN A 624 -7.42 37.11 -4.32
C ASN A 624 -5.90 37.24 -4.48
N GLY A 625 -5.35 36.54 -5.47
CA GLY A 625 -3.93 36.53 -5.76
C GLY A 625 -3.46 37.83 -6.41
N LYS A 626 -2.17 38.16 -6.25
CA LYS A 626 -1.55 39.35 -6.84
C LYS A 626 -1.59 39.32 -8.38
N SER A 627 -1.71 38.13 -8.99
CA SER A 627 -1.89 37.97 -10.44
C SER A 627 -3.29 38.39 -10.94
N GLY A 628 -4.23 38.70 -10.05
CA GLY A 628 -5.64 38.90 -10.36
C GLY A 628 -6.46 37.61 -10.37
N LYS A 629 -5.82 36.43 -10.23
CA LYS A 629 -6.53 35.15 -10.14
C LYS A 629 -7.19 34.97 -8.77
N LYS A 630 -8.46 34.57 -8.79
CA LYS A 630 -9.22 34.22 -7.58
C LYS A 630 -9.14 32.72 -7.32
N TYR A 631 -8.71 32.35 -6.12
CA TYR A 631 -8.62 30.96 -5.67
C TYR A 631 -9.73 30.69 -4.65
N ASN A 632 -10.63 29.76 -4.96
CA ASN A 632 -11.69 29.31 -4.05
C ASN A 632 -11.30 27.92 -3.50
N PHE A 633 -11.12 27.82 -2.20
CA PHE A 633 -10.82 26.58 -1.50
C PHE A 633 -12.04 26.14 -0.71
N GLU A 634 -12.71 25.07 -1.15
CA GLU A 634 -13.75 24.39 -0.38
C GLU A 634 -13.08 23.46 0.65
N LEU A 635 -13.48 23.56 1.91
CA LEU A 635 -12.88 22.84 3.03
C LEU A 635 -13.60 21.52 3.28
N GLU A 636 -12.82 20.47 3.49
CA GLU A 636 -13.32 19.15 3.90
C GLU A 636 -13.64 19.17 5.41
N ARG A 637 -14.91 19.39 5.74
CA ARG A 637 -15.40 19.43 7.13
C ARG A 637 -16.02 18.10 7.55
N PHE A 638 -15.60 17.59 8.72
CA PHE A 638 -16.08 16.35 9.33
C PHE A 638 -16.23 15.15 8.36
N ARG A 639 -15.28 14.99 7.44
CA ARG A 639 -15.35 13.99 6.37
C ARG A 639 -15.01 12.61 6.91
N LYS A 640 -15.88 11.64 6.67
CA LYS A 640 -15.61 10.22 6.92
C LYS A 640 -14.47 9.71 6.03
N THR A 641 -13.54 8.96 6.62
CA THR A 641 -12.45 8.25 5.95
C THR A 641 -12.78 6.77 5.73
N ASN A 642 -11.97 6.07 4.92
CA ASN A 642 -12.07 4.61 4.73
C ASN A 642 -11.84 3.79 6.02
N LYS A 643 -11.37 4.41 7.11
CA LYS A 643 -11.07 3.77 8.41
C LYS A 643 -12.08 4.12 9.49
N ASP A 644 -13.25 4.64 9.11
CA ASP A 644 -14.30 5.11 10.01
C ASP A 644 -13.81 6.17 11.03
N LEU A 645 -12.78 6.92 10.64
CA LEU A 645 -12.28 8.12 11.32
C LEU A 645 -12.75 9.37 10.59
N CYS A 646 -12.65 10.50 11.27
CA CYS A 646 -13.07 11.79 10.76
C CYS A 646 -11.86 12.67 10.41
N PHE A 647 -11.83 13.18 9.18
CA PHE A 647 -10.90 14.22 8.74
C PHE A 647 -11.60 15.57 8.76
N ASP A 648 -10.94 16.57 9.35
CA ASP A 648 -11.46 17.94 9.45
C ASP A 648 -10.38 18.94 9.06
N GLN A 649 -10.76 19.98 8.32
CA GLN A 649 -9.88 21.07 7.90
C GLN A 649 -10.27 22.39 8.57
N HIS A 650 -9.30 23.09 9.17
CA HIS A 650 -9.55 24.33 9.90
C HIS A 650 -8.82 25.51 9.26
N PRO A 651 -9.52 26.60 8.91
CA PRO A 651 -8.84 27.78 8.39
C PRO A 651 -8.04 28.48 9.50
N LYS A 652 -6.88 29.03 9.14
CA LYS A 652 -5.92 29.69 10.07
C LYS A 652 -5.63 31.15 9.76
N VAL A 653 -6.25 31.67 8.70
CA VAL A 653 -6.14 33.06 8.30
C VAL A 653 -7.34 33.87 8.77
N SER A 654 -7.27 35.20 8.62
CA SER A 654 -8.38 36.12 8.88
C SER A 654 -8.80 36.86 7.60
N PRO A 655 -10.03 37.40 7.52
CA PRO A 655 -10.40 38.30 6.43
C PRO A 655 -9.39 39.45 6.30
N GLU A 656 -9.13 39.89 5.07
CA GLU A 656 -8.20 40.98 4.72
C GLU A 656 -6.72 40.73 5.05
N GLN A 657 -6.37 39.55 5.57
CA GLN A 657 -4.98 39.19 5.83
C GLN A 657 -4.18 39.13 4.52
N LYS A 658 -3.05 39.86 4.48
CA LYS A 658 -2.04 39.73 3.43
C LYS A 658 -1.25 38.45 3.68
N VAL A 659 -1.18 37.59 2.68
CA VAL A 659 -0.44 36.32 2.73
C VAL A 659 0.62 36.31 1.64
N LYS A 660 1.78 35.70 1.94
CA LYS A 660 2.83 35.43 0.98
C LYS A 660 2.70 34.01 0.45
N LYS A 661 3.28 33.76 -0.72
CA LYS A 661 3.43 32.42 -1.27
C LYS A 661 4.02 31.48 -0.22
N ASN A 662 3.39 30.31 -0.07
CA ASN A 662 3.69 29.25 0.91
C ASN A 662 3.27 29.51 2.37
N ASP A 663 2.61 30.63 2.68
CA ASP A 663 1.98 30.84 3.98
C ASP A 663 0.83 29.84 4.17
N LEU A 664 0.58 29.47 5.43
CA LEU A 664 -0.50 28.56 5.79
C LEU A 664 -1.85 29.26 5.65
N LEU A 665 -2.78 28.63 4.94
CA LEU A 665 -4.16 29.08 4.85
C LEU A 665 -5.09 28.23 5.72
N VAL A 666 -4.94 26.90 5.62
CA VAL A 666 -5.83 25.93 6.25
C VAL A 666 -5.01 24.75 6.77
N ASP A 667 -5.21 24.41 8.04
CA ASP A 667 -4.69 23.18 8.63
C ASP A 667 -5.51 21.97 8.17
N GLY A 668 -4.80 20.90 7.83
CA GLY A 668 -5.41 19.61 7.52
C GLY A 668 -5.77 18.78 8.75
N PRO A 669 -6.32 17.57 8.54
CA PRO A 669 -6.47 16.58 9.60
C PRO A 669 -5.11 16.28 10.25
N ALA A 670 -5.09 16.12 11.58
CA ALA A 670 -3.88 15.87 12.36
C ALA A 670 -2.73 16.85 12.04
N THR A 671 -3.05 18.14 11.91
CA THR A 671 -2.08 19.21 11.62
C THR A 671 -2.29 20.37 12.60
N ASP A 672 -1.21 21.00 13.03
CA ASP A 672 -1.23 22.20 13.88
C ASP A 672 -0.21 23.21 13.34
N ASN A 673 -0.71 24.38 12.92
CA ASN A 673 0.08 25.47 12.31
C ASN A 673 0.96 25.00 11.15
N GLY A 674 0.39 24.16 10.28
CA GLY A 674 1.02 23.62 9.09
C GLY A 674 2.03 22.50 9.36
N LYS A 675 2.18 22.03 10.61
CA LYS A 675 3.02 20.89 10.98
C LYS A 675 2.16 19.67 11.27
N LEU A 676 2.58 18.51 10.81
CA LEU A 676 1.95 17.23 11.18
C LEU A 676 1.94 17.05 12.71
N ALA A 677 0.78 16.74 13.25
CA ALA A 677 0.45 16.72 14.66
C ALA A 677 -0.35 15.44 15.01
N LEU A 678 0.35 14.30 15.04
CA LEU A 678 -0.21 12.96 15.31
C LEU A 678 -0.58 12.68 16.78
N GLY A 679 -0.24 13.55 17.72
CA GLY A 679 -0.27 13.25 19.15
C GLY A 679 -0.23 14.51 20.03
N LYS A 680 0.29 14.34 21.24
CA LYS A 680 0.35 15.36 22.30
C LYS A 680 1.67 15.32 23.05
N ASN A 681 2.16 16.50 23.44
CA ASN A 681 3.33 16.61 24.31
C ASN A 681 2.86 16.51 25.76
N LEU A 682 3.33 15.50 26.50
CA LEU A 682 2.88 15.17 27.85
C LEU A 682 4.04 15.07 28.82
N VAL A 683 3.79 15.37 30.10
CA VAL A 683 4.78 15.16 31.18
C VAL A 683 4.87 13.67 31.49
N ILE A 684 6.01 13.07 31.18
CA ILE A 684 6.27 11.64 31.36
C ILE A 684 7.24 11.43 32.52
N ALA A 685 6.92 10.50 33.42
CA ALA A 685 7.85 10.00 34.43
C ALA A 685 8.22 8.54 34.16
N TYR A 686 9.51 8.24 34.20
CA TYR A 686 10.02 6.88 34.07
C TYR A 686 10.21 6.24 35.45
N THR A 687 9.17 5.61 35.98
CA THR A 687 9.18 4.97 37.30
C THR A 687 8.16 3.83 37.39
N SER A 688 8.26 3.02 38.43
CA SER A 688 7.21 2.06 38.80
C SER A 688 6.29 2.68 39.84
N LEU A 689 4.98 2.50 39.68
CA LEU A 689 3.97 2.95 40.63
C LEU A 689 3.03 1.78 40.95
N ASP A 690 3.12 1.24 42.16
CA ASP A 690 2.26 0.16 42.69
C ASP A 690 2.09 -1.06 41.75
N GLY A 691 3.02 -1.30 40.83
CA GLY A 691 2.90 -2.34 39.80
C GLY A 691 1.84 -2.04 38.71
N LEU A 692 1.19 -0.88 38.73
CA LEU A 692 0.15 -0.49 37.76
C LEU A 692 0.69 -0.37 36.33
N GLY A 693 1.97 -0.04 36.18
CA GLY A 693 2.70 0.02 34.92
C GLY A 693 3.46 -1.26 34.54
N TYR A 694 3.08 -2.43 35.09
CA TYR A 694 3.73 -3.70 34.80
C TYR A 694 3.80 -3.99 33.29
N GLU A 695 4.89 -4.60 32.85
CA GLU A 695 5.24 -4.80 31.43
C GLU A 695 5.26 -3.47 30.65
N ASP A 696 4.22 -3.26 29.83
CA ASP A 696 4.02 -2.10 28.96
C ASP A 696 2.73 -1.34 29.34
N GLY A 697 2.28 -1.47 30.59
CA GLY A 697 1.12 -0.74 31.10
C GLY A 697 1.40 0.77 31.14
N PHE A 698 0.53 1.57 30.51
CA PHE A 698 0.55 3.02 30.65
C PHE A 698 -0.40 3.41 31.78
N VAL A 699 0.14 4.05 32.81
CA VAL A 699 -0.68 4.69 33.84
C VAL A 699 -0.81 6.15 33.47
N ILE A 700 -2.04 6.64 33.38
CA ILE A 700 -2.30 8.01 32.93
C ILE A 700 -3.13 8.81 33.93
N SER A 701 -2.97 10.13 33.89
CA SER A 701 -3.76 11.06 34.68
C SER A 701 -5.18 11.24 34.12
N GLU A 702 -6.17 11.32 35.01
CA GLU A 702 -7.56 11.68 34.70
C GLU A 702 -7.66 13.06 34.02
N ARG A 703 -6.68 13.95 34.23
CA ARG A 703 -6.55 15.23 33.53
C ARG A 703 -6.66 15.08 32.02
N LEU A 704 -6.07 14.02 31.46
CA LEU A 704 -6.08 13.78 30.01
C LEU A 704 -7.49 13.54 29.45
N ILE A 705 -8.42 13.08 30.28
CA ILE A 705 -9.82 12.87 29.94
C ILE A 705 -10.63 14.16 30.13
N LYS A 706 -10.39 14.87 31.25
CA LYS A 706 -11.05 16.14 31.57
C LYS A 706 -10.78 17.21 30.53
N ASP A 707 -9.53 17.31 30.07
CA ASP A 707 -9.08 18.31 29.10
C ASP A 707 -9.30 17.89 27.63
N ASP A 708 -9.89 16.71 27.39
CA ASP A 708 -10.09 16.13 26.06
C ASP A 708 -8.79 16.01 25.25
N VAL A 709 -7.69 15.64 25.90
CA VAL A 709 -6.34 15.65 25.32
C VAL A 709 -6.22 14.67 24.15
N PHE A 710 -6.79 13.48 24.30
CA PHE A 710 -6.74 12.39 23.32
C PHE A 710 -8.14 12.03 22.77
N THR A 711 -9.05 12.99 22.78
CA THR A 711 -10.39 12.82 22.23
C THR A 711 -10.33 12.82 20.70
N SER A 712 -10.96 11.84 20.07
CA SER A 712 -11.01 11.63 18.61
C SER A 712 -12.46 11.46 18.14
N ILE A 713 -12.72 11.68 16.86
CA ILE A 713 -14.04 11.46 16.26
C ILE A 713 -13.99 10.24 15.34
N SER A 714 -14.92 9.31 15.55
CA SER A 714 -15.18 8.20 14.65
C SER A 714 -16.49 8.46 13.92
N SER A 715 -16.54 8.13 12.63
CA SER A 715 -17.72 8.30 11.80
C SER A 715 -17.99 7.02 11.03
N GLU A 716 -19.21 6.52 11.12
CA GLU A 716 -19.63 5.28 10.47
C GLU A 716 -20.72 5.56 9.46
N GLU A 717 -20.79 4.72 8.42
CA GLU A 717 -21.83 4.81 7.38
C GLU A 717 -22.60 3.50 7.39
N PHE A 718 -23.93 3.60 7.46
CA PHE A 718 -24.84 2.48 7.33
C PHE A 718 -25.64 2.64 6.05
N ILE A 719 -25.80 1.55 5.31
CA ILE A 719 -26.47 1.54 4.00
C ILE A 719 -27.71 0.66 4.12
N ALA A 720 -28.86 1.18 3.70
CA ALA A 720 -30.06 0.39 3.49
C ALA A 720 -30.55 0.54 2.05
N ASP A 721 -30.78 -0.60 1.41
CA ASP A 721 -31.36 -0.67 0.08
C ASP A 721 -32.84 -1.02 0.21
N LEU A 722 -33.68 -0.25 -0.49
CA LEU A 722 -35.10 -0.53 -0.68
C LEU A 722 -35.23 -1.35 -1.96
N VAL A 723 -35.60 -2.63 -1.82
CA VAL A 723 -35.51 -3.60 -2.92
C VAL A 723 -36.91 -3.97 -3.42
N ASP A 724 -37.02 -4.19 -4.72
CA ASP A 724 -38.19 -4.83 -5.31
C ASP A 724 -38.09 -6.37 -5.17
N THR A 725 -38.94 -6.95 -4.31
CA THR A 725 -38.91 -8.40 -4.05
C THR A 725 -39.94 -9.13 -4.92
N LYS A 726 -39.82 -10.46 -5.02
CA LYS A 726 -40.79 -11.28 -5.76
C LYS A 726 -42.23 -11.19 -5.21
N LEU A 727 -42.38 -10.88 -3.92
CA LEU A 727 -43.70 -10.74 -3.26
C LEU A 727 -44.25 -9.31 -3.32
N GLY A 728 -43.47 -8.37 -3.87
CA GLY A 728 -43.77 -6.95 -3.94
C GLY A 728 -42.61 -6.09 -3.43
N PRO A 729 -42.67 -4.77 -3.68
CA PRO A 729 -41.63 -3.85 -3.25
C PRO A 729 -41.61 -3.72 -1.73
N GLU A 730 -40.41 -3.52 -1.18
CA GLU A 730 -40.28 -3.04 0.20
C GLU A 730 -40.74 -1.59 0.32
N GLU A 731 -41.29 -1.24 1.48
CA GLU A 731 -41.79 0.09 1.77
C GLU A 731 -41.05 0.71 2.97
N LEU A 732 -40.79 2.01 2.89
CA LEU A 732 -40.28 2.80 4.01
C LEU A 732 -41.47 3.25 4.85
N THR A 733 -41.45 2.94 6.14
CA THR A 733 -42.55 3.28 7.05
C THR A 733 -42.09 3.31 8.49
N ARG A 734 -42.78 4.12 9.30
CA ARG A 734 -42.69 4.09 10.76
C ARG A 734 -43.56 3.00 11.40
N ASP A 735 -44.58 2.48 10.71
CA ASP A 735 -45.42 1.39 11.23
C ASP A 735 -44.72 0.03 11.09
N ILE A 736 -43.80 -0.24 12.01
CA ILE A 736 -43.01 -1.47 12.03
C ILE A 736 -43.65 -2.47 13.00
N PRO A 737 -43.93 -3.72 12.57
CA PRO A 737 -44.53 -4.73 13.43
C PRO A 737 -43.66 -5.04 14.67
N ASN A 738 -44.29 -5.16 15.84
CA ASN A 738 -43.66 -5.60 17.10
C ASN A 738 -42.50 -4.72 17.60
N VAL A 739 -42.47 -3.43 17.23
CA VAL A 739 -41.49 -2.46 17.74
C VAL A 739 -42.17 -1.51 18.73
N ARG A 740 -41.50 -1.24 19.86
CA ARG A 740 -42.00 -0.33 20.89
C ARG A 740 -41.98 1.12 20.42
N GLU A 741 -42.95 1.92 20.86
CA GLU A 741 -43.08 3.34 20.47
C GLU A 741 -41.84 4.18 20.83
N GLU A 742 -41.16 3.86 21.94
CA GLU A 742 -39.90 4.48 22.36
C GLU A 742 -38.77 4.36 21.31
N ILE A 743 -38.79 3.32 20.47
CA ILE A 743 -37.82 3.14 19.40
C ILE A 743 -38.28 3.90 18.14
N LEU A 744 -39.60 3.93 17.91
CA LEU A 744 -40.22 4.60 16.76
C LEU A 744 -40.20 6.12 16.88
N GLN A 745 -40.10 6.68 18.09
CA GLN A 745 -40.06 8.13 18.31
C GLN A 745 -38.89 8.83 17.60
N ASN A 746 -37.81 8.09 17.33
CA ASN A 746 -36.62 8.57 16.64
C ASN A 746 -36.79 8.65 15.11
N LEU A 747 -37.88 8.09 14.57
CA LEU A 747 -38.18 8.06 13.15
C LEU A 747 -39.18 9.15 12.77
N ASP A 748 -38.96 9.74 11.60
CA ASP A 748 -39.89 10.63 10.93
C ASP A 748 -41.09 9.87 10.34
N LYS A 749 -41.93 10.59 9.58
CA LYS A 749 -43.14 10.02 8.96
C LYS A 749 -42.83 9.03 7.84
N GLU A 750 -41.69 9.16 7.17
CA GLU A 750 -41.25 8.26 6.10
C GLU A 750 -40.56 7.01 6.65
N GLY A 751 -40.23 6.99 7.95
CA GLY A 751 -39.49 5.91 8.59
C GLY A 751 -37.97 6.13 8.60
N LEU A 752 -37.48 7.36 8.35
CA LEU A 752 -36.07 7.69 8.45
C LEU A 752 -35.75 8.26 9.85
N VAL A 753 -34.60 7.92 10.40
CA VAL A 753 -34.13 8.53 11.64
C VAL A 753 -33.95 10.04 11.50
N VAL A 754 -34.27 10.81 12.54
CA VAL A 754 -34.13 12.27 12.50
C VAL A 754 -32.65 12.67 12.66
N LEU A 755 -32.19 13.64 11.87
CA LEU A 755 -30.84 14.22 12.02
C LEU A 755 -30.62 14.79 13.42
N GLY A 756 -29.44 14.56 14.00
CA GLY A 756 -29.09 14.97 15.36
C GLY A 756 -29.53 13.98 16.45
N THR A 757 -30.25 12.91 16.11
CA THR A 757 -30.65 11.88 17.08
C THR A 757 -29.45 11.10 17.59
N ALA A 758 -29.34 10.96 18.91
CA ALA A 758 -28.39 10.06 19.54
C ALA A 758 -28.95 8.64 19.53
N VAL A 759 -28.16 7.71 18.98
CA VAL A 759 -28.57 6.34 18.66
C VAL A 759 -27.60 5.34 19.27
N LYS A 760 -28.11 4.21 19.74
CA LYS A 760 -27.37 3.10 20.35
C LYS A 760 -27.76 1.77 19.72
N GLY A 761 -26.98 0.72 20.02
CA GLY A 761 -27.25 -0.65 19.56
C GLY A 761 -28.71 -1.08 19.78
N GLY A 762 -29.36 -1.52 18.69
CA GLY A 762 -30.77 -1.94 18.67
C GLY A 762 -31.75 -0.89 18.13
N ASP A 763 -31.39 0.39 18.15
CA ASP A 763 -32.22 1.48 17.63
C ASP A 763 -32.40 1.34 16.11
N VAL A 764 -33.57 1.73 15.60
CA VAL A 764 -33.89 1.71 14.17
C VAL A 764 -33.36 2.98 13.51
N LEU A 765 -32.54 2.82 12.48
CA LEU A 765 -32.09 3.92 11.62
C LEU A 765 -33.05 4.17 10.46
N ILE A 766 -33.55 3.09 9.87
CA ILE A 766 -34.46 3.14 8.73
C ILE A 766 -35.52 2.07 8.95
N GLY A 767 -36.75 2.52 9.15
CA GLY A 767 -37.96 1.70 9.18
C GLY A 767 -38.30 1.21 7.79
N LYS A 768 -38.21 -0.11 7.60
CA LYS A 768 -38.49 -0.76 6.33
C LYS A 768 -39.27 -2.05 6.57
N VAL A 769 -40.29 -2.27 5.76
CA VAL A 769 -41.11 -3.49 5.81
C VAL A 769 -41.16 -4.15 4.44
N ALA A 770 -41.15 -5.48 4.44
CA ALA A 770 -41.28 -6.30 3.24
C ALA A 770 -42.59 -7.10 3.28
N PRO A 771 -43.29 -7.29 2.16
CA PRO A 771 -44.41 -8.22 2.06
C PRO A 771 -43.99 -9.63 2.48
N LYS A 772 -44.78 -10.27 3.32
CA LYS A 772 -44.53 -11.61 3.85
C LYS A 772 -45.55 -12.58 3.27
N GLY A 773 -45.09 -13.73 2.76
CA GLY A 773 -45.98 -14.81 2.36
C GLY A 773 -46.72 -15.43 3.56
N GLU A 774 -47.88 -16.02 3.31
CA GLU A 774 -48.63 -16.74 4.34
C GLU A 774 -47.81 -17.91 4.90
N LYS A 775 -47.75 -18.01 6.23
CA LYS A 775 -47.09 -19.10 6.95
C LYS A 775 -48.15 -19.87 7.72
N GLU A 776 -48.14 -21.19 7.62
CA GLU A 776 -48.97 -22.05 8.48
C GLU A 776 -48.56 -21.83 9.95
N LEU A 777 -49.55 -21.47 10.77
CA LEU A 777 -49.40 -21.24 12.20
C LEU A 777 -49.61 -22.54 12.96
N THR A 778 -48.90 -22.74 14.07
CA THR A 778 -49.17 -23.90 14.95
C THR A 778 -50.52 -23.73 15.66
N ALA A 779 -51.05 -24.81 16.24
CA ALA A 779 -52.33 -24.78 16.96
C ALA A 779 -52.29 -23.77 18.13
N GLU A 780 -51.16 -23.67 18.83
CA GLU A 780 -50.91 -22.73 19.92
C GLU A 780 -50.89 -21.28 19.43
N GLU A 781 -50.19 -21.00 18.32
CA GLU A 781 -50.16 -19.66 17.72
C GLU A 781 -51.55 -19.22 17.21
N ARG A 782 -52.33 -20.16 16.66
CA ARG A 782 -53.72 -19.91 16.24
C ARG A 782 -54.62 -19.59 17.43
N LEU A 783 -54.50 -20.36 18.51
CA LEU A 783 -55.26 -20.13 19.74
C LEU A 783 -54.91 -18.78 20.37
N LEU A 784 -53.61 -18.45 20.49
CA LEU A 784 -53.15 -17.16 21.02
C LEU A 784 -53.72 -15.99 20.22
N ARG A 785 -53.69 -16.06 18.88
CA ARG A 785 -54.29 -15.02 18.03
C ARG A 785 -55.80 -14.92 18.18
N ALA A 786 -56.49 -16.05 18.34
CA ALA A 786 -57.93 -16.04 18.59
C ALA A 786 -58.28 -15.40 19.94
N ILE A 787 -57.47 -15.62 20.97
CA ILE A 787 -57.64 -15.03 22.31
C ILE A 787 -57.36 -13.52 22.30
N PHE A 788 -56.24 -13.09 21.70
CA PHE A 788 -55.80 -11.69 21.73
C PHE A 788 -56.37 -10.84 20.58
N GLY A 789 -57.09 -11.43 19.63
CA GLY A 789 -57.64 -10.72 18.47
C GLY A 789 -56.59 -10.13 17.53
N GLU A 790 -55.32 -10.54 17.66
CA GLU A 790 -54.21 -10.04 16.84
C GLU A 790 -54.31 -10.57 15.41
N LYS A 791 -54.60 -9.67 14.46
CA LYS A 791 -54.52 -9.99 13.03
C LYS A 791 -53.06 -10.27 12.62
N ALA A 792 -52.87 -11.21 11.69
CA ALA A 792 -51.58 -11.36 11.04
C ALA A 792 -51.22 -10.03 10.37
N LYS A 793 -50.10 -9.41 10.74
CA LYS A 793 -49.52 -8.37 9.89
C LYS A 793 -48.88 -9.06 8.68
N ASP A 794 -49.31 -8.69 7.47
CA ASP A 794 -48.84 -9.26 6.19
C ASP A 794 -47.43 -8.79 5.80
N VAL A 795 -46.74 -8.13 6.72
CA VAL A 795 -45.44 -7.51 6.51
C VAL A 795 -44.43 -8.00 7.54
N LYS A 796 -43.17 -8.07 7.12
CA LYS A 796 -42.01 -8.43 7.94
C LYS A 796 -41.13 -7.21 8.13
N ASP A 797 -40.64 -7.01 9.36
CA ASP A 797 -39.59 -6.02 9.66
C ASP A 797 -38.28 -6.38 8.91
N THR A 798 -37.88 -5.51 7.97
CA THR A 798 -36.57 -5.56 7.28
C THR A 798 -35.76 -4.28 7.54
N SER A 799 -36.08 -3.57 8.63
CA SER A 799 -35.49 -2.30 9.01
C SER A 799 -33.99 -2.41 9.28
N LEU A 800 -33.27 -1.34 8.95
CA LEU A 800 -31.87 -1.19 9.34
C LEU A 800 -31.79 -0.73 10.79
N ARG A 801 -31.04 -1.47 11.62
CA ARG A 801 -30.80 -1.15 13.03
C ARG A 801 -29.32 -0.93 13.29
N ILE A 802 -29.01 -0.13 14.31
CA ILE A 802 -27.62 0.00 14.78
C ILE A 802 -27.16 -1.36 15.35
N PRO A 803 -26.03 -1.90 14.89
CA PRO A 803 -25.45 -3.10 15.48
C PRO A 803 -25.14 -2.90 16.96
N TYR A 804 -25.36 -3.94 17.76
CA TYR A 804 -25.03 -3.89 19.19
C TYR A 804 -23.55 -3.58 19.41
N GLY A 805 -23.29 -2.74 20.43
CA GLY A 805 -21.94 -2.23 20.73
C GLY A 805 -21.56 -0.96 19.96
N LYS A 806 -22.32 -0.55 18.95
CA LYS A 806 -22.15 0.74 18.26
C LYS A 806 -23.10 1.79 18.82
N ARG A 807 -22.66 3.05 18.76
CA ARG A 807 -23.43 4.23 19.20
C ARG A 807 -22.90 5.48 18.50
N GLY A 808 -23.72 6.52 18.42
CA GLY A 808 -23.31 7.79 17.84
C GLY A 808 -24.48 8.75 17.70
N VAL A 809 -24.22 9.89 17.07
CA VAL A 809 -25.24 10.86 16.68
C VAL A 809 -25.39 10.80 15.17
N VAL A 810 -26.62 10.80 14.67
CA VAL A 810 -26.89 10.86 13.23
C VAL A 810 -26.52 12.25 12.71
N VAL A 811 -25.55 12.32 11.78
CA VAL A 811 -25.03 13.60 11.27
C VAL A 811 -25.44 13.90 9.83
N ASN A 812 -25.70 12.87 9.03
CA ASN A 812 -26.09 13.05 7.63
C ASN A 812 -26.94 11.86 7.16
N ILE A 813 -27.93 12.13 6.31
CA ILE A 813 -28.77 11.12 5.66
C ILE A 813 -28.85 11.49 4.19
N GLU A 814 -28.42 10.60 3.32
CA GLU A 814 -28.45 10.79 1.87
C GLU A 814 -29.27 9.70 1.21
N THR A 815 -30.08 10.08 0.22
CA THR A 815 -30.93 9.14 -0.52
C THR A 815 -30.62 9.24 -2.00
N ILE A 816 -30.29 8.10 -2.60
CA ILE A 816 -30.13 7.93 -4.04
C ILE A 816 -31.39 7.25 -4.55
N ASP A 817 -32.05 7.82 -5.56
CA ASP A 817 -33.34 7.36 -6.06
C ASP A 817 -33.21 6.95 -7.52
N SER A 818 -33.54 5.69 -7.84
CA SER A 818 -33.46 5.15 -9.20
C SER A 818 -34.27 5.93 -10.23
N LYS A 819 -35.34 6.63 -9.80
CA LYS A 819 -36.18 7.45 -10.70
C LYS A 819 -35.55 8.82 -11.00
N LYS A 820 -34.83 9.40 -10.04
CA LYS A 820 -34.19 10.72 -10.19
C LYS A 820 -32.79 10.61 -10.79
N ASP A 821 -32.10 9.53 -10.47
CA ASP A 821 -30.70 9.27 -10.79
C ASP A 821 -30.57 7.98 -11.62
N PRO A 822 -31.05 8.00 -12.89
CA PRO A 822 -31.08 6.80 -13.73
C PRO A 822 -29.66 6.27 -14.00
N ASN A 823 -29.47 4.97 -13.78
CA ASN A 823 -28.21 4.21 -13.90
C ASN A 823 -27.20 4.36 -12.74
N GLU A 824 -27.57 4.97 -11.61
CA GLU A 824 -26.69 5.01 -10.42
C GLU A 824 -26.88 3.81 -9.47
N LEU A 825 -27.99 3.07 -9.58
CA LEU A 825 -28.34 1.93 -8.72
C LEU A 825 -28.46 0.62 -9.50
N GLU A 826 -28.31 -0.51 -8.80
CA GLU A 826 -28.58 -1.83 -9.37
C GLU A 826 -30.07 -2.01 -9.76
N PRO A 827 -30.41 -2.79 -10.81
CA PRO A 827 -31.78 -2.85 -11.35
C PRO A 827 -32.90 -3.26 -10.37
N SER A 828 -32.56 -3.93 -9.26
CA SER A 828 -33.53 -4.37 -8.24
C SER A 828 -33.71 -3.36 -7.11
N ILE A 829 -32.87 -2.32 -7.05
CA ILE A 829 -32.87 -1.36 -5.95
C ILE A 829 -33.64 -0.11 -6.38
N ILE A 830 -34.72 0.16 -5.66
CA ILE A 830 -35.60 1.31 -5.90
C ILE A 830 -34.94 2.57 -5.35
N LYS A 831 -34.45 2.51 -4.11
CA LYS A 831 -33.74 3.60 -3.43
C LYS A 831 -32.61 3.03 -2.56
N ARG A 832 -31.52 3.77 -2.43
CA ARG A 832 -30.44 3.52 -1.47
C ARG A 832 -30.36 4.67 -0.50
N ILE A 833 -30.39 4.38 0.80
CA ILE A 833 -30.30 5.38 1.85
C ILE A 833 -29.00 5.15 2.62
N LEU A 834 -28.22 6.21 2.77
CA LEU A 834 -26.94 6.26 3.47
C LEU A 834 -27.14 7.07 4.75
N VAL A 835 -26.94 6.43 5.90
CA VAL A 835 -27.03 7.08 7.21
C VAL A 835 -25.65 7.14 7.81
N ASN A 836 -25.15 8.36 8.01
CA ASN A 836 -23.86 8.59 8.65
C ASN A 836 -24.07 8.93 10.12
N THR A 837 -23.36 8.22 10.99
CA THR A 837 -23.31 8.53 12.43
C THR A 837 -21.91 8.96 12.81
N SER A 838 -21.79 9.80 13.84
CA SER A 838 -20.50 10.19 14.40
C SER A 838 -20.49 10.04 15.91
N GLN A 839 -19.36 9.58 16.46
CA GLN A 839 -19.14 9.36 17.87
C GLN A 839 -17.87 10.09 18.31
N ILE A 840 -17.99 10.86 19.39
CA ILE A 840 -16.83 11.38 20.11
C ILE A 840 -16.29 10.26 20.99
N ARG A 841 -15.02 9.92 20.81
CA ARG A 841 -14.33 8.84 21.53
C ARG A 841 -13.23 9.43 22.41
N LYS A 842 -13.48 9.44 23.72
CA LYS A 842 -12.47 9.74 24.74
C LYS A 842 -11.53 8.54 24.90
N ILE A 843 -10.45 8.71 25.67
CA ILE A 843 -9.57 7.60 26.04
C ILE A 843 -10.18 6.77 27.16
N ALA A 844 -9.97 5.47 27.12
CA ALA A 844 -10.44 4.53 28.13
C ALA A 844 -9.36 3.50 28.50
N ILE A 845 -9.55 2.84 29.65
CA ILE A 845 -8.73 1.67 30.05
C ILE A 845 -8.84 0.61 28.94
N GLY A 846 -7.70 0.07 28.52
CA GLY A 846 -7.63 -0.88 27.40
C GLY A 846 -7.30 -0.25 26.03
N ASP A 847 -7.42 1.07 25.88
CA ASP A 847 -6.94 1.74 24.66
C ASP A 847 -5.42 1.70 24.57
N LYS A 848 -4.91 1.77 23.34
CA LYS A 848 -3.47 1.68 23.07
C LYS A 848 -2.86 3.05 22.78
N LEU A 849 -1.81 3.37 23.53
CA LEU A 849 -0.96 4.55 23.32
C LEU A 849 0.42 4.12 22.81
N ALA A 850 1.13 5.05 22.17
CA ALA A 850 2.52 4.85 21.79
C ALA A 850 3.30 6.16 21.68
N GLY A 851 4.60 6.12 21.95
CA GLY A 851 5.54 7.15 21.51
C GLY A 851 6.07 6.87 20.10
N ARG A 852 6.90 7.78 19.58
CA ARG A 852 7.51 7.65 18.24
C ARG A 852 8.63 6.61 18.18
N HIS A 853 9.19 6.25 19.32
CA HIS A 853 10.36 5.36 19.48
C HIS A 853 9.98 3.87 19.62
N GLY A 854 8.80 3.47 19.12
CA GLY A 854 8.33 2.08 19.20
C GLY A 854 7.92 1.60 20.61
N ASN A 855 7.85 2.52 21.58
CA ASN A 855 7.32 2.30 22.93
C ASN A 855 5.78 2.33 22.88
N LYS A 856 5.15 1.15 22.82
CA LYS A 856 3.69 0.99 22.82
C LYS A 856 3.24 0.44 24.16
N GLY A 857 2.04 0.82 24.58
CA GLY A 857 1.44 0.26 25.76
C GLY A 857 -0.07 0.40 25.80
N VAL A 858 -0.70 -0.40 26.64
CA VAL A 858 -2.14 -0.35 26.89
C VAL A 858 -2.37 0.46 28.14
N ILE A 859 -3.38 1.32 28.14
CA ILE A 859 -3.78 2.04 29.35
C ILE A 859 -4.26 1.01 30.37
N SER A 860 -3.48 0.81 31.44
CA SER A 860 -3.78 -0.15 32.51
C SER A 860 -4.64 0.50 33.59
N LYS A 861 -4.37 1.77 33.90
CA LYS A 861 -5.09 2.54 34.91
C LYS A 861 -5.14 4.02 34.55
N ILE A 862 -6.29 4.63 34.84
CA ILE A 862 -6.45 6.08 34.90
C ILE A 862 -6.53 6.43 36.39
N LEU A 863 -5.59 7.26 36.86
CA LEU A 863 -5.56 7.73 38.25
C LEU A 863 -6.10 9.16 38.34
N PRO A 864 -6.82 9.51 39.42
CA PRO A 864 -7.16 10.89 39.70
C PRO A 864 -5.92 11.79 39.68
N GLU A 865 -6.07 13.03 39.25
CA GLU A 865 -4.95 13.98 39.13
C GLU A 865 -4.22 14.20 40.46
N TYR A 866 -4.94 14.19 41.58
CA TYR A 866 -4.37 14.35 42.92
C TYR A 866 -3.60 13.12 43.43
N ASP A 867 -3.87 11.93 42.87
CA ASP A 867 -3.15 10.70 43.21
C ASP A 867 -1.89 10.50 42.34
N MET A 868 -1.75 11.29 41.27
CA MET A 868 -0.59 11.21 40.40
C MET A 868 0.65 11.80 41.11
N PRO A 869 1.83 11.19 40.95
CA PRO A 869 3.07 11.82 41.36
C PRO A 869 3.23 13.19 40.72
N TYR A 870 3.78 14.14 41.48
CA TYR A 870 3.91 15.53 41.05
C TYR A 870 5.32 16.08 41.30
N LEU A 871 5.69 17.09 40.51
CA LEU A 871 6.94 17.83 40.61
C LEU A 871 6.93 18.78 41.82
N SER A 872 8.09 19.29 42.23
CA SER A 872 8.19 20.26 43.33
C SER A 872 7.42 21.57 43.11
N ASP A 873 7.10 21.90 41.85
CA ASP A 873 6.25 23.04 41.48
C ASP A 873 4.74 22.74 41.51
N GLY A 874 4.35 21.54 41.94
CA GLY A 874 2.96 21.07 42.01
C GLY A 874 2.43 20.51 40.69
N THR A 875 3.21 20.51 39.61
CA THR A 875 2.76 19.96 38.32
C THR A 875 2.62 18.44 38.40
N PRO A 876 1.42 17.87 38.17
CA PRO A 876 1.23 16.43 38.15
C PRO A 876 1.81 15.81 36.87
N VAL A 877 2.30 14.57 36.99
CA VAL A 877 2.71 13.76 35.84
C VAL A 877 1.48 13.32 35.04
N ASP A 878 1.59 13.30 33.71
CA ASP A 878 0.52 12.86 32.83
C ASP A 878 0.54 11.36 32.55
N VAL A 879 1.75 10.81 32.33
CA VAL A 879 1.96 9.41 31.95
C VAL A 879 3.13 8.85 32.73
N ILE A 880 2.95 7.68 33.34
CA ILE A 880 4.03 6.92 33.98
C ILE A 880 4.36 5.71 33.11
N LEU A 881 5.65 5.54 32.83
CA LEU A 881 6.19 4.43 32.07
C LEU A 881 7.22 3.67 32.88
N SER A 882 7.22 2.34 32.76
CA SER A 882 8.23 1.49 33.40
C SER A 882 9.61 1.72 32.76
N PRO A 883 10.69 1.99 33.54
CA PRO A 883 12.05 2.06 33.01
C PRO A 883 12.54 0.77 32.36
N LEU A 884 12.05 -0.39 32.82
CA LEU A 884 12.39 -1.71 32.28
C LEU A 884 11.97 -1.87 30.82
N SER A 885 10.90 -1.15 30.42
CA SER A 885 10.36 -1.15 29.07
C SER A 885 11.32 -0.53 28.05
N VAL A 886 12.27 0.31 28.51
CA VAL A 886 13.26 0.99 27.67
C VAL A 886 14.56 0.17 27.57
N LEU A 887 15.07 -0.30 28.71
CA LEU A 887 16.33 -1.06 28.77
C LEU A 887 16.27 -2.37 27.97
N SER A 888 15.13 -3.07 28.03
CA SER A 888 14.95 -4.33 27.29
C SER A 888 14.81 -4.14 25.78
N ARG A 889 14.59 -2.90 25.31
CA ARG A 889 14.24 -2.59 23.92
C ARG A 889 15.23 -1.69 23.20
N MET A 890 16.16 -1.08 23.92
CA MET A 890 17.20 -0.22 23.37
C MET A 890 16.65 0.92 22.49
N ASN A 891 15.54 1.54 22.91
CA ASN A 891 14.97 2.73 22.27
C ASN A 891 15.25 3.97 23.13
N LEU A 892 16.52 4.32 23.22
CA LEU A 892 17.04 5.38 24.09
C LEU A 892 16.68 6.78 23.58
N GLY A 893 16.29 6.91 22.30
CA GLY A 893 15.90 8.19 21.70
C GLY A 893 14.78 8.90 22.47
N GLN A 894 13.88 8.14 23.10
CA GLN A 894 12.78 8.70 23.90
C GLN A 894 13.25 9.50 25.12
N PHE A 895 14.41 9.18 25.69
CA PHE A 895 14.96 9.95 26.81
C PHE A 895 15.47 11.31 26.35
N PHE A 896 16.15 11.36 25.20
CA PHE A 896 16.57 12.63 24.59
C PHE A 896 15.37 13.49 24.18
N GLU A 897 14.32 12.86 23.62
CA GLU A 897 13.05 13.53 23.34
C GLU A 897 12.44 14.13 24.61
N ALA A 898 12.36 13.38 25.70
CA ALA A 898 11.79 13.85 26.96
C ALA A 898 12.57 15.03 27.56
N LEU A 899 13.92 14.96 27.55
CA LEU A 899 14.79 16.03 28.07
C LEU A 899 14.72 17.30 27.23
N LEU A 900 14.80 17.20 25.91
CA LEU A 900 14.63 18.37 25.04
C LEU A 900 13.20 18.90 25.08
N GLY A 901 12.21 18.04 25.29
CA GLY A 901 10.82 18.44 25.43
C GLY A 901 10.60 19.34 26.64
N ILE A 902 11.23 19.06 27.78
CA ILE A 902 11.10 19.92 28.96
C ILE A 902 11.82 21.25 28.78
N ILE A 903 12.98 21.26 28.11
CA ILE A 903 13.68 22.48 27.70
C ILE A 903 12.78 23.32 26.78
N ALA A 904 12.21 22.68 25.77
CA ALA A 904 11.32 23.31 24.80
C ALA A 904 10.07 23.91 25.48
N TYR A 905 9.47 23.16 26.40
CA TYR A 905 8.27 23.59 27.12
C TYR A 905 8.54 24.78 28.05
N LYS A 906 9.57 24.70 28.91
CA LYS A 906 9.87 25.77 29.89
C LYS A 906 10.35 27.06 29.22
N ASN A 907 11.04 26.98 28.08
CA ASN A 907 11.53 28.14 27.32
C ASN A 907 10.60 28.63 26.19
N ASN A 908 9.43 28.00 26.01
CA ASN A 908 8.51 28.27 24.88
C ASN A 908 9.23 28.19 23.50
N LEU A 909 9.97 27.10 23.28
CA LEU A 909 10.72 26.82 22.06
C LEU A 909 10.11 25.64 21.31
N ASN A 910 10.37 25.60 20.00
CA ASN A 910 10.22 24.40 19.18
C ASN A 910 11.61 23.95 18.73
N ILE A 911 12.02 22.75 19.10
CA ILE A 911 13.34 22.22 18.80
C ILE A 911 13.22 21.21 17.67
N ASN A 912 13.95 21.40 16.58
CA ASN A 912 14.05 20.43 15.50
C ASN A 912 15.38 19.68 15.62
N ALA A 913 15.30 18.37 15.79
CA ALA A 913 16.40 17.42 15.84
C ALA A 913 16.34 16.51 14.60
N PRO A 914 16.86 16.96 13.45
CA PRO A 914 17.10 16.11 12.28
C PRO A 914 17.71 14.73 12.59
N VAL A 915 17.32 13.73 11.80
CA VAL A 915 17.83 12.36 11.93
C VAL A 915 19.27 12.26 11.43
N PHE A 916 20.11 11.50 12.15
CA PHE A 916 21.55 11.28 11.89
C PHE A 916 22.45 12.52 12.00
N GLU A 917 21.92 13.65 12.46
CA GLU A 917 22.71 14.85 12.76
C GLU A 917 23.31 14.78 14.16
N LYS A 918 24.53 15.29 14.32
CA LYS A 918 25.22 15.28 15.62
C LYS A 918 24.67 16.38 16.51
N ILE A 919 23.93 15.99 17.53
CA ILE A 919 23.46 16.92 18.56
C ILE A 919 24.54 17.01 19.62
N LYS A 920 25.09 18.22 19.82
CA LYS A 920 26.08 18.46 20.86
C LYS A 920 25.40 18.34 22.22
N GLU A 921 25.81 17.37 23.03
CA GLU A 921 25.32 17.20 24.40
C GLU A 921 25.52 18.49 25.23
N ASP A 922 26.57 19.25 24.93
CA ASP A 922 26.82 20.57 25.50
C ASP A 922 25.63 21.52 25.38
N PHE A 923 24.86 21.45 24.29
CA PHE A 923 23.65 22.26 24.14
C PHE A 923 22.62 21.88 25.20
N ILE A 924 22.33 20.58 25.36
CA ILE A 924 21.38 20.07 26.34
C ILE A 924 21.85 20.46 27.75
N ILE A 925 23.12 20.20 28.07
CA ILE A 925 23.70 20.51 29.39
C ILE A 925 23.60 22.02 29.68
N ASN A 926 23.93 22.87 28.72
CA ASN A 926 23.89 24.32 28.90
C ASN A 926 22.46 24.85 29.06
N GLU A 927 21.50 24.33 28.30
CA GLU A 927 20.09 24.71 28.45
C GLU A 927 19.50 24.21 29.78
N LEU A 928 19.85 23.00 30.23
CA LEU A 928 19.46 22.51 31.55
C LEU A 928 20.05 23.38 32.68
N LYS A 929 21.31 23.78 32.57
CA LYS A 929 21.95 24.72 33.53
C LYS A 929 21.20 26.05 33.60
N LYS A 930 20.82 26.63 32.44
CA LYS A 930 20.04 27.89 32.38
C LYS A 930 18.67 27.76 33.04
N LEU A 931 18.05 26.58 32.94
CA LEU A 931 16.75 26.29 33.55
C LEU A 931 16.84 25.91 35.03
N HIS A 932 18.05 25.87 35.61
CA HIS A 932 18.30 25.29 36.94
C HIS A 932 17.76 23.85 37.08
N TRP A 933 17.72 23.10 35.98
CA TRP A 933 17.31 21.70 35.96
C TRP A 933 18.51 20.78 36.21
N PRO A 934 18.34 19.64 36.91
CA PRO A 934 19.41 18.67 37.12
C PRO A 934 20.04 18.19 35.80
N LEU A 935 21.37 18.11 35.76
CA LEU A 935 22.13 17.75 34.55
C LEU A 935 21.89 16.31 34.10
N ASP A 936 21.58 15.42 35.04
CA ASP A 936 21.18 14.04 34.78
C ASP A 936 19.69 13.90 34.40
N GLY A 937 18.96 15.01 34.36
CA GLY A 937 17.54 15.07 34.04
C GLY A 937 16.61 14.54 35.13
N LYS A 938 17.14 14.11 36.28
CA LYS A 938 16.38 13.44 37.33
C LYS A 938 15.96 14.42 38.40
N VAL A 939 14.67 14.42 38.73
CA VAL A 939 14.06 15.29 39.74
C VAL A 939 13.40 14.47 40.83
N THR A 940 13.24 15.07 42.01
CA THR A 940 12.46 14.46 43.09
C THR A 940 10.99 14.62 42.75
N LEU A 941 10.27 13.50 42.65
CA LEU A 941 8.80 13.49 42.61
C LEU A 941 8.26 13.31 44.03
N TYR A 942 7.02 13.74 44.22
CA TYR A 942 6.27 13.56 45.46
C TYR A 942 5.07 12.66 45.15
N ASP A 943 4.80 11.70 46.04
CA ASP A 943 3.64 10.82 45.92
C ASP A 943 2.35 11.61 46.14
N GLY A 944 1.38 11.48 45.23
CA GLY A 944 0.09 12.16 45.31
C GLY A 944 -0.71 11.76 46.56
N LYS A 945 -0.58 10.51 47.02
CA LYS A 945 -1.35 9.99 48.16
C LYS A 945 -0.78 10.42 49.50
N SER A 946 0.53 10.22 49.70
CA SER A 946 1.20 10.48 50.99
C SER A 946 1.86 11.86 51.08
N SER A 947 2.03 12.56 49.96
CA SER A 947 2.85 13.77 49.83
C SER A 947 4.33 13.59 50.23
N GLN A 948 4.80 12.35 50.40
CA GLN A 948 6.20 12.07 50.70
C GLN A 948 7.04 12.11 49.41
N PRO A 949 8.29 12.61 49.48
CA PRO A 949 9.20 12.52 48.35
C PRO A 949 9.56 11.06 48.06
N PHE A 950 9.71 10.72 46.78
CA PHE A 950 10.23 9.41 46.38
C PHE A 950 11.69 9.24 46.85
N ASP A 951 12.06 8.03 47.28
CA ASP A 951 13.40 7.70 47.80
C ASP A 951 14.54 8.02 46.81
N ARG A 952 14.25 7.93 45.51
CA ARG A 952 15.20 8.18 44.43
C ARG A 952 14.66 9.22 43.47
N LYS A 953 15.56 10.04 42.93
CA LYS A 953 15.22 10.96 41.84
C LYS A 953 14.84 10.19 40.58
N ILE A 954 13.82 10.68 39.90
CA ILE A 954 13.19 10.04 38.74
C ILE A 954 13.43 10.90 37.50
N LEU A 955 13.66 10.25 36.35
CA LEU A 955 13.73 10.93 35.08
C LEU A 955 12.33 11.40 34.68
N VAL A 956 12.17 12.72 34.55
CA VAL A 956 10.92 13.36 34.13
C VAL A 956 11.22 14.29 32.97
N GLY A 957 10.36 14.28 31.96
CA GLY A 957 10.47 15.18 30.81
C GLY A 957 9.18 15.23 29.99
N ASN A 958 9.19 15.95 28.88
CA ASN A 958 8.01 16.04 28.01
C ASN A 958 8.19 15.18 26.76
N GLY A 959 7.46 14.08 26.65
CA GLY A 959 7.50 13.21 25.47
C GLY A 959 6.27 13.38 24.57
N TYR A 960 6.39 13.00 23.30
CA TYR A 960 5.30 13.07 22.34
C TYR A 960 4.57 11.72 22.23
N ILE A 961 3.35 11.66 22.76
CA ILE A 961 2.53 10.44 22.83
C ILE A 961 1.36 10.52 21.86
N MET A 962 1.08 9.40 21.19
CA MET A 962 0.01 9.25 20.20
C MET A 962 -1.03 8.24 20.69
N LYS A 963 -2.31 8.52 20.38
CA LYS A 963 -3.40 7.55 20.52
C LYS A 963 -3.51 6.73 19.25
N LEU A 964 -3.46 5.40 19.35
CA LEU A 964 -3.57 4.52 18.18
C LEU A 964 -5.03 4.17 17.89
N ILE A 965 -5.32 3.77 16.64
CA ILE A 965 -6.65 3.32 16.20
C ILE A 965 -7.15 2.05 16.93
N HIS A 966 -6.29 1.41 17.72
CA HIS A 966 -6.62 0.23 18.51
C HIS A 966 -7.37 0.60 19.79
N MET A 967 -8.66 0.90 19.65
CA MET A 967 -9.55 1.21 20.76
C MET A 967 -10.18 -0.05 21.36
N VAL A 968 -10.44 -0.04 22.67
CA VAL A 968 -11.03 -1.18 23.40
C VAL A 968 -12.48 -1.43 22.99
N GLU A 969 -13.25 -0.37 22.74
CA GLU A 969 -14.68 -0.48 22.34
C GLU A 969 -14.85 -1.31 21.05
N ASP A 970 -13.90 -1.20 20.12
CA ASP A 970 -13.93 -1.94 18.86
C ASP A 970 -13.57 -3.42 19.05
N LYS A 971 -12.74 -3.73 20.05
CA LYS A 971 -12.22 -5.09 20.31
C LYS A 971 -13.07 -5.89 21.28
N PHE A 972 -13.82 -5.24 22.15
CA PHE A 972 -14.71 -5.93 23.08
C PHE A 972 -15.82 -6.64 22.30
N HIS A 973 -15.98 -7.94 22.55
CA HIS A 973 -17.01 -8.77 21.95
C HIS A 973 -17.41 -9.89 22.91
N THR A 974 -18.71 -10.08 23.07
CA THR A 974 -19.29 -11.13 23.92
C THR A 974 -20.44 -11.79 23.18
N ARG A 975 -20.58 -13.10 23.34
CA ARG A 975 -21.68 -13.88 22.77
C ARG A 975 -22.19 -14.87 23.82
N SER A 976 -23.51 -14.93 23.96
CA SER A 976 -24.19 -16.05 24.62
C SER A 976 -24.73 -17.01 23.54
N VAL A 977 -25.79 -16.59 22.85
CA VAL A 977 -26.38 -17.28 21.69
C VAL A 977 -26.36 -16.33 20.49
N GLY A 978 -26.28 -16.86 19.29
CA GLY A 978 -26.22 -16.06 18.07
C GLY A 978 -26.54 -16.89 16.83
N PRO A 979 -26.36 -16.32 15.63
CA PRO A 979 -26.58 -17.06 14.40
C PRO A 979 -25.54 -18.18 14.22
N TYR A 980 -25.95 -19.17 13.43
CA TYR A 980 -25.20 -20.37 13.12
C TYR A 980 -25.06 -20.53 11.60
N SER A 981 -24.00 -21.21 11.18
CA SER A 981 -23.76 -21.60 9.79
C SER A 981 -24.86 -22.54 9.32
N LEU A 982 -25.36 -22.34 8.09
CA LEU A 982 -26.37 -23.22 7.51
C LEU A 982 -25.84 -24.64 7.27
N VAL A 983 -24.57 -24.76 6.89
CA VAL A 983 -23.95 -26.03 6.50
C VAL A 983 -23.43 -26.77 7.72
N THR A 984 -22.54 -26.14 8.49
CA THR A 984 -21.84 -26.80 9.60
C THR A 984 -22.58 -26.70 10.93
N GLN A 985 -23.65 -25.91 11.01
CA GLN A 985 -24.38 -25.59 12.25
C GLN A 985 -23.54 -24.98 13.38
N GLN A 986 -22.27 -24.64 13.13
CA GLN A 986 -21.39 -23.97 14.07
C GLN A 986 -21.75 -22.49 14.24
N PRO A 987 -21.43 -21.88 15.39
CA PRO A 987 -21.43 -20.43 15.56
C PRO A 987 -20.77 -19.72 14.37
N LEU A 988 -21.42 -18.67 13.83
CA LEU A 988 -20.76 -17.83 12.81
C LEU A 988 -19.46 -17.22 13.35
N GLY A 989 -18.57 -16.79 12.46
CA GLY A 989 -17.32 -16.12 12.82
C GLY A 989 -17.44 -14.60 12.81
N GLY A 990 -16.77 -13.94 13.75
CA GLY A 990 -16.58 -12.49 13.74
C GLY A 990 -17.66 -11.65 14.44
N LYS A 991 -17.25 -10.50 14.99
CA LYS A 991 -18.09 -9.60 15.81
C LYS A 991 -19.32 -9.07 15.07
N SER A 992 -19.19 -8.71 13.79
CA SER A 992 -20.28 -8.15 12.98
C SER A 992 -21.45 -9.11 12.78
N GLN A 993 -21.21 -10.42 12.89
CA GLN A 993 -22.22 -11.46 12.78
C GLN A 993 -22.64 -12.03 14.14
N MET A 994 -22.26 -11.38 15.25
CA MET A 994 -22.39 -11.95 16.60
C MET A 994 -21.77 -13.36 16.69
N GLY A 995 -20.59 -13.52 16.08
CA GLY A 995 -19.91 -14.80 15.98
C GLY A 995 -19.32 -15.32 17.29
N GLY A 996 -19.04 -16.61 17.35
CA GLY A 996 -18.33 -17.25 18.47
C GLY A 996 -16.81 -17.07 18.36
N GLN A 997 -16.11 -17.36 19.47
CA GLN A 997 -14.66 -17.50 19.44
C GLN A 997 -14.29 -18.86 18.87
N ARG A 998 -13.18 -18.92 18.13
CA ARG A 998 -12.65 -20.19 17.63
C ARG A 998 -11.95 -20.91 18.77
N PHE A 999 -12.43 -22.09 19.12
CA PHE A 999 -11.73 -23.04 19.98
C PHE A 999 -11.01 -24.04 19.08
N GLY A 1000 -9.69 -23.90 18.96
CA GLY A 1000 -8.87 -24.65 18.02
C GLY A 1000 -8.24 -25.90 18.63
N GLU A 1001 -7.42 -26.55 17.82
CA GLU A 1001 -6.70 -27.78 18.19
C GLU A 1001 -5.78 -27.57 19.40
N MET A 1002 -5.08 -26.44 19.48
CA MET A 1002 -4.19 -26.16 20.61
C MET A 1002 -4.96 -25.96 21.92
N GLU A 1003 -6.14 -25.34 21.89
CA GLU A 1003 -6.98 -25.20 23.07
C GLU A 1003 -7.60 -26.54 23.51
N VAL A 1004 -7.89 -27.44 22.56
CA VAL A 1004 -8.30 -28.83 22.85
C VAL A 1004 -7.20 -29.57 23.59
N TRP A 1005 -5.96 -29.55 23.09
CA TRP A 1005 -4.81 -30.19 23.75
C TRP A 1005 -4.59 -29.65 25.16
N ALA A 1006 -4.82 -28.36 25.39
CA ALA A 1006 -4.74 -27.78 26.72
C ALA A 1006 -5.74 -28.44 27.68
N LEU A 1007 -7.02 -28.57 27.29
CA LEU A 1007 -8.03 -29.23 28.13
C LEU A 1007 -7.77 -30.73 28.33
N GLU A 1008 -7.26 -31.43 27.31
CA GLU A 1008 -6.85 -32.83 27.42
C GLU A 1008 -5.72 -33.01 28.44
N SER A 1009 -4.71 -32.13 28.41
CA SER A 1009 -3.57 -32.17 29.35
C SER A 1009 -4.01 -31.97 30.80
N HIS A 1010 -5.04 -31.15 31.02
CA HIS A 1010 -5.65 -30.93 32.33
C HIS A 1010 -6.66 -32.01 32.73
N ARG A 1011 -6.94 -32.99 31.85
CA ARG A 1011 -7.89 -34.09 32.06
C ARG A 1011 -9.28 -33.59 32.42
N VAL A 1012 -9.79 -32.61 31.67
CA VAL A 1012 -11.13 -32.03 31.89
C VAL A 1012 -12.09 -32.42 30.75
N PRO A 1013 -12.47 -33.71 30.62
CA PRO A 1013 -13.19 -34.23 29.47
C PRO A 1013 -14.60 -33.63 29.33
N THR A 1014 -15.27 -33.31 30.43
CA THR A 1014 -16.62 -32.73 30.41
C THR A 1014 -16.63 -31.33 29.79
N VAL A 1015 -15.64 -30.49 30.15
CA VAL A 1015 -15.49 -29.14 29.56
C VAL A 1015 -15.13 -29.24 28.07
N LEU A 1016 -14.26 -30.18 27.72
CA LEU A 1016 -13.93 -30.41 26.33
C LEU A 1016 -15.16 -30.87 25.53
N GLN A 1017 -15.92 -31.82 26.08
CA GLN A 1017 -17.13 -32.33 25.45
C GLN A 1017 -18.16 -31.21 25.22
N GLU A 1018 -18.43 -30.35 26.20
CA GLU A 1018 -19.39 -29.24 26.00
C GLU A 1018 -18.93 -28.26 24.90
N MET A 1019 -17.63 -27.95 24.84
CA MET A 1019 -17.07 -26.99 23.88
C MET A 1019 -17.19 -27.53 22.45
N LEU A 1020 -16.99 -28.85 22.27
CA LEU A 1020 -17.08 -29.51 20.96
C LEU A 1020 -18.50 -29.91 20.55
N THR A 1021 -19.50 -29.78 21.43
CA THR A 1021 -20.88 -30.25 21.17
C THR A 1021 -21.92 -29.16 21.43
N ILE A 1022 -22.46 -29.06 22.65
CA ILE A 1022 -23.61 -28.23 23.02
C ILE A 1022 -23.31 -26.73 22.97
N LYS A 1023 -22.04 -26.32 23.00
CA LYS A 1023 -21.62 -24.91 22.78
C LYS A 1023 -21.31 -24.61 21.30
N SER A 1024 -21.38 -25.61 20.43
CA SER A 1024 -21.03 -25.55 19.01
C SER A 1024 -22.20 -26.01 18.14
N ASP A 1025 -22.15 -27.26 17.66
CA ASP A 1025 -22.91 -27.79 16.53
C ASP A 1025 -23.77 -29.01 16.87
N ASP A 1026 -23.95 -29.35 18.15
CA ASP A 1026 -25.07 -30.20 18.57
C ASP A 1026 -26.35 -29.37 18.61
N VAL A 1027 -27.11 -29.38 17.49
CA VAL A 1027 -28.31 -28.56 17.29
C VAL A 1027 -29.40 -28.84 18.35
N ARG A 1028 -29.61 -30.11 18.69
CA ARG A 1028 -30.62 -30.49 19.68
C ARG A 1028 -30.11 -30.25 21.09
N GLY A 1029 -28.86 -30.64 21.36
CA GLY A 1029 -28.24 -30.52 22.67
C GLY A 1029 -28.08 -29.06 23.11
N ARG A 1030 -27.68 -28.15 22.22
CA ARG A 1030 -27.57 -26.71 22.56
C ARG A 1030 -28.90 -26.09 22.97
N THR A 1031 -29.99 -26.47 22.30
CA THR A 1031 -31.33 -25.93 22.58
C THR A 1031 -31.82 -26.44 23.93
N LYS A 1032 -31.66 -27.74 24.20
CA LYS A 1032 -32.00 -28.33 25.49
C LYS A 1032 -31.11 -27.80 26.62
N ALA A 1033 -29.81 -27.62 26.38
CA ALA A 1033 -28.91 -27.03 27.35
C ALA A 1033 -29.34 -25.61 27.73
N PHE A 1034 -29.72 -24.79 26.75
CA PHE A 1034 -30.24 -23.45 26.99
C PHE A 1034 -31.54 -23.47 27.80
N GLU A 1035 -32.48 -24.37 27.46
CA GLU A 1035 -33.71 -24.54 28.25
C GLU A 1035 -33.44 -25.01 29.68
N SER A 1036 -32.54 -25.97 29.88
CA SER A 1036 -32.14 -26.47 31.20
C SER A 1036 -31.55 -25.34 32.04
N ILE A 1037 -30.67 -24.51 31.47
CA ILE A 1037 -30.08 -23.34 32.16
C ILE A 1037 -31.17 -22.36 32.61
N ILE A 1038 -32.16 -22.05 31.76
CA ILE A 1038 -33.26 -21.13 32.12
C ILE A 1038 -34.14 -21.74 33.23
N LYS A 1039 -34.43 -23.04 33.14
CA LYS A 1039 -35.30 -23.74 34.09
C LYS A 1039 -34.59 -24.15 35.39
N GLY A 1040 -33.27 -23.98 35.48
CA GLY A 1040 -32.46 -24.48 36.60
C GLY A 1040 -32.40 -26.01 36.68
N LEU A 1041 -32.55 -26.70 35.55
CA LEU A 1041 -32.50 -28.16 35.43
C LEU A 1041 -31.09 -28.63 35.06
N GLU A 1042 -30.83 -29.92 35.26
CA GLU A 1042 -29.59 -30.54 34.81
C GLU A 1042 -29.45 -30.49 33.28
N ILE A 1043 -28.23 -30.25 32.80
CA ILE A 1043 -27.93 -30.19 31.36
C ILE A 1043 -27.86 -31.63 30.84
N PRO A 1044 -28.66 -31.98 29.81
CA PRO A 1044 -28.67 -33.34 29.28
C PRO A 1044 -27.36 -33.69 28.57
N GLN A 1045 -27.08 -34.99 28.46
CA GLN A 1045 -25.92 -35.51 27.74
C GLN A 1045 -25.91 -35.06 26.27
N SER A 1046 -24.71 -34.71 25.79
CA SER A 1046 -24.47 -34.25 24.42
C SER A 1046 -24.68 -35.36 23.38
N ASN A 1047 -25.18 -34.99 22.21
CA ASN A 1047 -25.27 -35.88 21.05
C ASN A 1047 -24.05 -35.73 20.13
N VAL A 1048 -24.07 -36.47 19.02
CA VAL A 1048 -23.06 -36.37 17.97
C VAL A 1048 -23.11 -34.99 17.30
N PRO A 1049 -21.96 -34.31 17.11
CA PRO A 1049 -21.88 -33.04 16.37
C PRO A 1049 -22.38 -33.13 14.93
N GLU A 1050 -23.01 -32.06 14.44
CA GLU A 1050 -23.45 -31.99 13.03
C GLU A 1050 -22.27 -32.06 12.05
N SER A 1051 -21.11 -31.48 12.39
CA SER A 1051 -19.90 -31.57 11.56
C SER A 1051 -19.46 -33.01 11.30
N PHE A 1052 -19.66 -33.92 12.25
CA PHE A 1052 -19.37 -35.34 12.06
C PHE A 1052 -20.38 -36.00 11.11
N HIS A 1053 -21.66 -35.64 11.21
CA HIS A 1053 -22.67 -36.10 10.25
C HIS A 1053 -22.37 -35.61 8.82
N VAL A 1054 -21.97 -34.36 8.66
CA VAL A 1054 -21.56 -33.80 7.36
C VAL A 1054 -20.40 -34.60 6.78
N LEU A 1055 -19.36 -34.86 7.58
CA LEU A 1055 -18.20 -35.67 7.15
C LEU A 1055 -18.62 -37.06 6.65
N LEU A 1056 -19.48 -37.76 7.38
CA LEU A 1056 -20.00 -39.07 6.96
C LEU A 1056 -20.73 -38.98 5.61
N LYS A 1057 -21.54 -37.94 5.39
CA LYS A 1057 -22.24 -37.74 4.13
C LYS A 1057 -21.29 -37.39 2.98
N GLU A 1058 -20.26 -36.60 3.23
CA GLU A 1058 -19.23 -36.28 2.23
C GLU A 1058 -18.44 -37.53 1.82
N LEU A 1059 -18.06 -38.37 2.77
CA LEU A 1059 -17.38 -39.64 2.47
C LEU A 1059 -18.29 -40.61 1.72
N ASN A 1060 -19.57 -40.68 2.08
CA ASN A 1060 -20.55 -41.52 1.37
C ASN A 1060 -20.82 -41.02 -0.06
N ALA A 1061 -20.77 -39.71 -0.29
CA ALA A 1061 -20.90 -39.13 -1.63
C ALA A 1061 -19.72 -39.48 -2.56
N LEU A 1062 -18.56 -39.87 -2.01
CA LEU A 1062 -17.43 -40.40 -2.78
C LEU A 1062 -17.61 -41.88 -3.19
N GLY A 1063 -18.71 -42.52 -2.79
CA GLY A 1063 -18.97 -43.94 -3.04
C GLY A 1063 -18.40 -44.88 -1.98
N LEU A 1064 -17.97 -44.35 -0.82
CA LEU A 1064 -17.62 -45.15 0.35
C LEU A 1064 -18.91 -45.52 1.11
N SER A 1065 -19.00 -46.71 1.69
CA SER A 1065 -20.12 -47.10 2.55
C SER A 1065 -19.70 -46.98 4.01
N ILE A 1066 -19.88 -45.80 4.60
CA ILE A 1066 -19.49 -45.51 5.98
C ILE A 1066 -20.74 -45.22 6.80
N ASP A 1067 -20.90 -46.00 7.87
CA ASP A 1067 -21.88 -45.79 8.93
C ASP A 1067 -21.18 -45.76 10.29
N TYR A 1068 -21.77 -45.06 11.26
CA TYR A 1068 -21.28 -45.09 12.64
C TYR A 1068 -21.81 -46.33 13.37
N ILE A 1069 -21.00 -46.88 14.28
CA ILE A 1069 -21.44 -47.94 15.17
C ILE A 1069 -22.44 -47.33 16.15
N LYS A 1070 -23.68 -47.84 16.14
CA LYS A 1070 -24.78 -47.34 16.95
C LYS A 1070 -24.58 -47.57 18.45
#